data_AF-A0ABD3NDF1-F1
#
_entry.id   AF-A0ABD3NDF1-F1
#
_cell.length_a   1.000
_cell.length_b   1.000
_cell.length_c   1.000
_cell.angle_alpha   90.00
_cell.angle_beta   90.00
_cell.angle_gamma   90.00
#
_symmetry.space_group_name_H-M   'P 1'
#
loop_
_entity.id
_entity.type
_entity.pdbx_description
1 polymer ?
#
loop_
_entity_poly.entity_id
_entity_poly.type
_entity_poly.pdbx_seq_one_letter_code
_entity_poly.pdbx_strand_id
1 'polypeptide(L)'
;MARSKRKPAGIGAIASCKAKFFHPKKSLQEQYAKHTYDNVLIIGKGRHRINHREQDCYECRIPDIDESITFKIVKSHVKVTQSPNEPFDDEVVNAPVAPSGNQDDLRGSTTNVSDRGGNYSFADDRAETIAALRAQGIEVDDEDVLPENIAPPSSATGTWQKPNTCPRRSDPNVKNSAGNWKSKSWAVIREMDNLSIFRMAMPEKFIQQVMIPETNKHLEGERLTLSEFYRWLGCRYFAACFVGVSPFTAWWSSKEIDQFEGAPFRLNCVMSYSRFNAIDKAIRYTNVPPPTEFEDKFHDVRQMIDAFNQHYEDNYTPSWLSCLDESMNTWLNKNCPGFMVVPRKPHPEGNECHTIADGDKNAPIMWRVKLQEGKDRPKLLNGKPAFPSQFEIYSKTAKLMLEMTKPIHGTGKVISMDSGFCVTAGILAMRDAGVYWQALIKNEEGTGRSMCLAITSTSASRTRSWIDGKQFLIHCHKEEKYVCKVMSSHALTEDTSKEAWRKVNGEWESFKYTEAITNHNKSKHWVDDVNNRRHAPIGLEDVWATQWWPHRQFTFLCSVAEVNANNSKAQAHDKPAEHQIAFRKQLAKELMFNRITESGGVRNSPIRGRRAREEDLRDEHRLVKKPKFTGRYDPTEKQWVTSKVEYLKQKCKTCPKEVRTYCLCSKATPMCADCFGKHYSCVDHAY
;
A
#
# COMPACT_ATOMS: atom_id res chain seq x y z
N MET A 1 44.85 -7.17 6.29
CA MET A 1 45.10 -8.55 6.76
C MET A 1 43.79 -9.13 7.27
N ALA A 2 43.20 -10.08 6.56
CA ALA A 2 41.95 -10.72 6.95
C ALA A 2 42.18 -11.59 8.20
N ARG A 3 41.47 -11.32 9.31
CA ARG A 3 41.43 -12.24 10.46
C ARG A 3 40.79 -13.55 9.98
N SER A 4 41.54 -14.65 10.09
CA SER A 4 41.02 -16.01 9.90
C SER A 4 39.72 -16.20 10.70
N LYS A 5 38.63 -16.59 10.01
CA LYS A 5 37.33 -16.85 10.63
C LYS A 5 37.48 -17.97 11.67
N ARG A 6 37.04 -17.71 12.91
CA ARG A 6 37.01 -18.70 14.00
C ARG A 6 36.00 -19.79 13.65
N LYS A 7 36.37 -21.07 13.77
CA LYS A 7 35.44 -22.20 13.62
C LYS A 7 34.43 -22.22 14.79
N PRO A 8 33.13 -22.48 14.54
CA PRO A 8 32.10 -22.47 15.57
C PRO A 8 32.23 -23.68 16.51
N ALA A 9 31.86 -23.51 17.78
CA ALA A 9 31.80 -24.61 18.76
C ALA A 9 30.38 -25.18 18.90
N GLY A 10 30.26 -26.39 19.42
CA GLY A 10 29.01 -27.10 19.70
C GLY A 10 29.30 -28.48 20.29
N ILE A 11 28.25 -29.23 20.61
CA ILE A 11 28.40 -30.59 21.15
C ILE A 11 29.01 -31.48 20.06
N GLY A 12 30.09 -32.19 20.41
CA GLY A 12 30.85 -33.02 19.47
C GLY A 12 32.00 -32.30 18.76
N ALA A 13 32.21 -31.00 19.00
CA ALA A 13 33.35 -30.27 18.43
C ALA A 13 34.68 -30.69 19.06
N ILE A 14 35.76 -30.71 18.26
CA ILE A 14 37.13 -30.97 18.75
C ILE A 14 37.90 -29.66 18.84
N ALA A 15 38.61 -29.46 19.94
CA ALA A 15 39.34 -28.24 20.22
C ALA A 15 40.76 -28.48 20.75
N SER A 16 41.58 -27.44 20.58
CA SER A 16 42.93 -27.32 21.13
C SER A 16 42.96 -26.31 22.27
N CYS A 17 43.46 -26.75 23.44
CA CYS A 17 43.46 -26.00 24.69
C CYS A 17 44.71 -26.27 25.53
N LYS A 18 45.24 -25.24 26.21
CA LYS A 18 46.36 -25.40 27.15
C LYS A 18 45.88 -25.96 28.49
N ALA A 19 46.58 -26.96 29.01
CA ALA A 19 46.24 -27.68 30.24
C ALA A 19 45.93 -26.75 31.43
N LYS A 20 46.71 -25.67 31.60
CA LYS A 20 46.58 -24.71 32.71
C LYS A 20 45.24 -23.97 32.80
N PHE A 21 44.42 -24.00 31.74
CA PHE A 21 43.13 -23.30 31.70
C PHE A 21 41.93 -24.19 32.01
N PHE A 22 42.11 -25.49 32.18
CA PHE A 22 41.03 -26.39 32.57
C PHE A 22 40.74 -26.32 34.07
N HIS A 23 39.46 -26.49 34.40
CA HIS A 23 38.94 -26.59 35.76
C HIS A 23 38.09 -27.85 35.91
N PRO A 24 38.23 -28.64 37.00
CA PRO A 24 39.12 -28.44 38.14
C PRO A 24 40.59 -28.66 37.79
N LYS A 25 41.47 -27.78 38.31
CA LYS A 25 42.91 -27.79 37.98
C LYS A 25 43.66 -28.98 38.58
N LYS A 26 43.21 -29.47 39.74
CA LYS A 26 43.88 -30.56 40.48
C LYS A 26 44.05 -31.83 39.65
N SER A 27 43.09 -32.14 38.78
CA SER A 27 43.14 -33.33 37.92
C SER A 27 44.21 -33.26 36.82
N LEU A 28 44.81 -32.08 36.59
CA LEU A 28 45.80 -31.82 35.53
C LEU A 28 47.13 -31.24 36.08
N GLN A 29 47.21 -30.94 37.37
CA GLN A 29 48.34 -30.25 38.00
C GLN A 29 49.30 -31.21 38.69
N GLU A 30 50.37 -31.55 37.97
CA GLU A 30 51.79 -31.45 38.38
C GLU A 30 52.69 -31.81 37.18
N GLN A 31 52.24 -32.69 36.27
CA GLN A 31 53.01 -33.10 35.08
C GLN A 31 52.78 -32.26 33.79
N TYR A 32 51.61 -31.64 33.59
CA TYR A 32 51.19 -31.17 32.25
C TYR A 32 50.89 -29.68 32.13
N ALA A 33 51.26 -28.83 33.08
CA ALA A 33 50.85 -27.41 33.10
C ALA A 33 51.24 -26.59 31.85
N LYS A 34 52.30 -26.99 31.13
CA LYS A 34 52.75 -26.39 29.85
C LYS A 34 52.21 -27.11 28.60
N HIS A 35 51.57 -28.26 28.76
CA HIS A 35 51.04 -29.09 27.67
C HIS A 35 49.80 -28.46 27.02
N THR A 36 49.60 -28.75 25.74
CA THR A 36 48.42 -28.37 24.98
C THR A 36 47.75 -29.66 24.53
N TYR A 37 46.48 -29.82 24.86
CA TYR A 37 45.67 -30.93 24.37
C TYR A 37 44.99 -30.50 23.09
N ASP A 38 45.21 -31.23 21.99
CA ASP A 38 44.69 -30.89 20.66
C ASP A 38 43.42 -31.67 20.29
N ASN A 39 43.01 -32.65 21.11
CA ASN A 39 41.86 -33.51 20.88
C ASN A 39 40.80 -33.39 22.00
N VAL A 40 40.44 -32.17 22.39
CA VAL A 40 39.51 -31.91 23.49
C VAL A 40 38.08 -31.93 22.94
N LEU A 41 37.25 -32.86 23.43
CA LEU A 41 35.86 -33.00 23.00
C LEU A 41 34.96 -32.05 23.79
N ILE A 42 34.24 -31.17 23.09
CA ILE A 42 33.22 -30.32 23.70
C ILE A 42 31.92 -31.12 23.85
N ILE A 43 31.40 -31.19 25.07
CA ILE A 43 30.19 -31.95 25.40
C ILE A 43 29.03 -31.06 25.88
N GLY A 44 29.31 -29.79 26.19
CA GLY A 44 28.31 -28.86 26.69
C GLY A 44 28.82 -27.43 26.83
N LYS A 45 27.94 -26.55 27.28
CA LYS A 45 28.23 -25.14 27.54
C LYS A 45 27.43 -24.68 28.74
N GLY A 46 28.06 -23.91 29.63
CA GLY A 46 27.42 -23.37 30.83
C GLY A 46 28.16 -22.18 31.42
N ARG A 47 27.49 -21.47 32.33
CA ARG A 47 28.11 -20.46 33.19
C ARG A 47 28.68 -21.11 34.43
N HIS A 48 29.96 -20.83 34.70
CA HIS A 48 30.67 -21.42 35.82
C HIS A 48 31.54 -20.38 36.52
N ARG A 49 31.62 -20.49 37.86
CA ARG A 49 32.53 -19.69 38.67
C ARG A 49 33.98 -20.16 38.51
N ILE A 50 34.77 -19.45 37.70
CA ILE A 50 36.19 -19.71 37.47
C ILE A 50 37.03 -18.53 37.96
N ASN A 51 38.04 -18.80 38.81
CA ASN A 51 38.90 -17.78 39.44
C ASN A 51 38.08 -16.65 40.08
N HIS A 52 37.07 -17.02 40.88
CA HIS A 52 36.15 -16.14 41.59
C HIS A 52 35.19 -15.29 40.73
N ARG A 53 35.15 -15.49 39.40
CA ARG A 53 34.23 -14.79 38.48
C ARG A 53 33.31 -15.77 37.76
N GLU A 54 32.05 -15.41 37.59
CA GLU A 54 31.12 -16.12 36.69
C GLU A 54 31.54 -15.88 35.25
N GLN A 55 31.79 -16.95 34.50
CA GLN A 55 32.28 -16.89 33.12
C GLN A 55 31.61 -17.95 32.25
N ASP A 56 31.39 -17.61 30.97
CA ASP A 56 30.88 -18.56 29.99
C ASP A 56 32.00 -19.55 29.60
N CYS A 57 31.72 -20.84 29.79
CA CYS A 57 32.68 -21.90 29.60
C CYS A 57 32.13 -23.00 28.70
N TYR A 58 33.04 -23.68 28.01
CA TYR A 58 32.78 -24.99 27.44
C TYR A 58 33.01 -26.06 28.50
N GLU A 59 32.12 -27.05 28.49
CA GLU A 59 32.26 -28.30 29.21
C GLU A 59 32.83 -29.34 28.26
N CYS A 60 33.91 -29.99 28.67
CA CYS A 60 34.70 -30.81 27.77
C CYS A 60 35.30 -32.03 28.45
N ARG A 61 35.63 -33.02 27.62
CA ARG A 61 36.38 -34.22 27.99
C ARG A 61 37.71 -34.24 27.24
N ILE A 62 38.72 -34.76 27.91
CA ILE A 62 40.03 -35.01 27.32
C ILE A 62 40.12 -36.53 27.19
N PRO A 63 40.07 -37.12 25.99
CA PRO A 63 39.98 -38.58 25.82
C PRO A 63 41.06 -39.38 26.56
N ASP A 64 42.26 -38.81 26.69
CA ASP A 64 43.41 -39.47 27.33
C ASP A 64 43.41 -39.35 28.87
N ILE A 65 42.32 -38.81 29.45
CA ILE A 65 42.17 -38.59 30.89
C ILE A 65 40.77 -39.05 31.29
N ASP A 66 40.70 -39.81 32.39
CA ASP A 66 39.47 -40.34 33.02
C ASP A 66 38.17 -39.71 32.51
N GLU A 67 37.43 -40.47 31.70
CA GLU A 67 36.21 -40.03 31.02
C GLU A 67 35.08 -39.60 31.97
N SER A 68 35.19 -39.94 33.26
CA SER A 68 34.25 -39.50 34.30
C SER A 68 34.43 -38.01 34.68
N ILE A 69 35.57 -37.40 34.34
CA ILE A 69 35.87 -36.02 34.69
C ILE A 69 35.38 -35.08 33.58
N THR A 70 34.46 -34.19 33.94
CA THR A 70 34.07 -33.07 33.07
C THR A 70 34.90 -31.84 33.39
N PHE A 71 35.71 -31.41 32.43
CA PHE A 71 36.49 -30.19 32.54
C PHE A 71 35.70 -28.97 32.05
N LYS A 72 36.05 -27.81 32.59
CA LYS A 72 35.45 -26.52 32.26
C LYS A 72 36.56 -25.58 31.81
N ILE A 73 36.35 -24.89 30.69
CA ILE A 73 37.31 -23.94 30.14
C ILE A 73 36.61 -22.72 29.58
N VAL A 74 37.12 -21.53 29.91
CA VAL A 74 36.55 -20.26 29.44
C VAL A 74 36.67 -20.16 27.92
N LYS A 75 35.59 -19.75 27.24
CA LYS A 75 35.50 -19.75 25.77
C LYS A 75 36.68 -19.10 25.05
N SER A 76 37.27 -18.04 25.61
CA SER A 76 38.38 -17.29 25.00
C SER A 76 39.71 -18.08 24.93
N HIS A 77 39.82 -19.18 25.69
CA HIS A 77 41.03 -20.00 25.75
C HIS A 77 40.93 -21.29 24.90
N VAL A 78 39.84 -21.43 24.14
CA VAL A 78 39.55 -22.60 23.30
C VAL A 78 39.67 -22.25 21.83
N LYS A 79 40.49 -23.02 21.11
CA LYS A 79 40.59 -22.98 19.65
C LYS A 79 39.93 -24.23 19.06
N VAL A 80 38.76 -24.08 18.46
CA VAL A 80 38.09 -25.19 17.76
C VAL A 80 38.88 -25.59 16.52
N THR A 81 39.28 -26.85 16.46
CA THR A 81 40.04 -27.45 15.36
C THR A 81 39.12 -28.19 14.39
N GLN A 82 38.05 -28.80 14.90
CA GLN A 82 36.98 -29.44 14.11
C GLN A 82 35.60 -28.97 14.59
N SER A 83 34.79 -28.47 13.66
CA SER A 83 33.42 -28.00 13.93
C SER A 83 32.49 -29.18 14.26
N PRO A 84 31.44 -28.96 15.06
CA PRO A 84 30.39 -29.95 15.31
C PRO A 84 29.43 -30.04 14.10
N ASN A 85 28.58 -31.06 14.07
CA ASN A 85 27.44 -31.10 13.14
C ASN A 85 26.38 -30.03 13.49
N GLU A 86 26.19 -29.76 14.79
CA GLU A 86 25.24 -28.79 15.31
C GLU A 86 25.96 -27.80 16.25
N PRO A 87 26.26 -26.57 15.79
CA PRO A 87 26.84 -25.51 16.64
C PRO A 87 25.89 -25.04 17.74
N PHE A 88 26.44 -24.45 18.81
CA PHE A 88 25.61 -23.72 19.79
C PHE A 88 25.01 -22.45 19.14
N ASP A 89 23.78 -22.10 19.52
CA ASP A 89 23.02 -20.97 18.93
C ASP A 89 23.79 -19.65 18.87
N ASP A 90 24.63 -19.36 19.86
CA ASP A 90 25.43 -18.12 19.92
C ASP A 90 26.76 -18.18 19.17
N GLU A 91 27.16 -19.36 18.68
CA GLU A 91 28.34 -19.56 17.81
C GLU A 91 27.96 -19.51 16.32
N VAL A 92 26.66 -19.48 16.01
CA VAL A 92 26.14 -19.16 14.68
C VAL A 92 26.33 -17.67 14.45
N VAL A 93 27.41 -17.30 13.76
CA VAL A 93 27.60 -15.93 13.27
C VAL A 93 26.55 -15.68 12.20
N ASN A 94 25.42 -15.12 12.58
CA ASN A 94 24.42 -14.59 11.66
C ASN A 94 25.11 -13.51 10.83
N ALA A 95 25.25 -13.75 9.53
CA ALA A 95 25.36 -12.64 8.61
C ALA A 95 24.10 -11.78 8.82
N PRO A 96 24.20 -10.44 8.88
CA PRO A 96 23.04 -9.61 8.66
C PRO A 96 22.37 -10.13 7.38
N VAL A 97 21.06 -10.39 7.43
CA VAL A 97 20.29 -10.47 6.19
C VAL A 97 20.55 -9.13 5.53
N ALA A 98 21.30 -9.15 4.42
CA ALA A 98 21.52 -7.94 3.66
C ALA A 98 20.13 -7.38 3.35
N PRO A 99 19.85 -6.08 3.61
CA PRO A 99 18.66 -5.46 3.05
C PRO A 99 18.64 -5.81 1.57
N SER A 100 17.46 -6.17 1.05
CA SER A 100 17.27 -6.56 -0.34
C SER A 100 18.11 -5.68 -1.25
N GLY A 101 19.18 -6.25 -1.80
CA GLY A 101 20.10 -5.52 -2.65
C GLY A 101 19.34 -4.90 -3.82
N ASN A 102 19.62 -3.62 -4.10
CA ASN A 102 19.23 -2.84 -5.28
C ASN A 102 17.78 -2.30 -5.41
N GLN A 103 16.87 -2.41 -4.43
CA GLN A 103 15.56 -1.73 -4.58
C GLN A 103 15.64 -0.19 -4.37
N ASP A 104 16.55 0.27 -3.53
CA ASP A 104 16.73 1.70 -3.23
C ASP A 104 17.19 2.51 -4.46
N ASP A 105 18.01 1.90 -5.32
CA ASP A 105 18.56 2.52 -6.54
C ASP A 105 17.52 2.75 -7.65
N LEU A 106 16.33 2.13 -7.52
CA LEU A 106 15.23 2.26 -8.49
C LEU A 106 14.28 3.42 -8.14
N ARG A 107 14.42 4.07 -6.98
CA ARG A 107 13.57 5.20 -6.58
C ARG A 107 13.78 6.40 -7.51
N GLY A 108 12.68 7.05 -7.89
CA GLY A 108 12.68 8.15 -8.85
C GLY A 108 13.04 7.75 -10.28
N SER A 109 13.03 6.46 -10.63
CA SER A 109 13.04 6.02 -12.03
C SER A 109 11.87 6.65 -12.79
N THR A 110 12.12 7.20 -13.98
CA THR A 110 11.08 7.79 -14.85
C THR A 110 10.75 6.89 -16.05
N THR A 111 11.14 5.62 -15.99
CA THR A 111 10.89 4.61 -17.01
C THR A 111 10.18 3.42 -16.37
N ASN A 112 9.34 2.73 -17.15
CA ASN A 112 8.76 1.47 -16.71
C ASN A 112 9.81 0.35 -16.78
N VAL A 113 9.57 -0.73 -16.03
CA VAL A 113 10.41 -1.93 -16.12
C VAL A 113 10.39 -2.46 -17.56
N SER A 114 11.58 -2.75 -18.10
CA SER A 114 11.77 -3.26 -19.46
C SER A 114 11.53 -4.77 -19.59
N ASP A 115 11.65 -5.51 -18.48
CA ASP A 115 11.22 -6.91 -18.40
C ASP A 115 9.70 -6.95 -18.45
N ARG A 116 9.16 -7.03 -19.67
CA ARG A 116 7.89 -7.72 -19.89
C ARG A 116 8.18 -9.18 -19.55
N GLY A 117 7.90 -9.61 -18.33
CA GLY A 117 7.96 -11.02 -17.98
C GLY A 117 6.92 -11.75 -18.81
N GLY A 118 7.27 -12.13 -20.04
CA GLY A 118 6.42 -12.82 -21.02
C GLY A 118 5.16 -12.02 -21.42
N ASN A 119 5.02 -11.66 -22.71
CA ASN A 119 3.66 -11.50 -23.24
C ASN A 119 3.03 -12.90 -23.25
N TYR A 120 2.48 -13.36 -22.13
CA TYR A 120 1.86 -14.69 -22.03
C TYR A 120 0.57 -14.67 -22.86
N SER A 121 0.57 -15.38 -23.99
CA SER A 121 -0.65 -15.55 -24.81
C SER A 121 -1.48 -16.69 -24.22
N PHE A 122 -2.59 -16.36 -23.57
CA PHE A 122 -3.54 -17.35 -23.06
C PHE A 122 -4.56 -17.81 -24.13
N ALA A 123 -4.43 -17.35 -25.38
CA ALA A 123 -5.43 -17.56 -26.44
C ALA A 123 -5.39 -18.97 -27.05
N ASP A 124 -4.19 -19.52 -27.29
CA ASP A 124 -4.02 -20.77 -28.05
C ASP A 124 -3.56 -21.96 -27.19
N ASP A 125 -2.94 -21.71 -26.02
CA ASP A 125 -2.44 -22.77 -25.14
C ASP A 125 -2.45 -22.39 -23.64
N ARG A 126 -3.67 -22.17 -23.12
CA ARG A 126 -3.88 -21.75 -21.72
C ARG A 126 -3.27 -22.72 -20.72
N ALA A 127 -3.48 -24.03 -20.90
CA ALA A 127 -3.03 -25.05 -19.96
C ALA A 127 -1.50 -25.16 -19.92
N GLU A 128 -0.82 -25.18 -21.07
CA GLU A 128 0.64 -25.21 -21.13
C GLU A 128 1.24 -23.91 -20.57
N THR A 129 0.65 -22.76 -20.89
CA THR A 129 1.09 -21.46 -20.36
C THR A 129 1.00 -21.42 -18.82
N ILE A 130 -0.12 -21.89 -18.26
CA ILE A 130 -0.29 -21.97 -16.81
C ILE A 130 0.70 -22.95 -16.18
N ALA A 131 0.93 -24.11 -16.80
CA ALA A 131 1.91 -25.07 -16.33
C ALA A 131 3.33 -24.49 -16.34
N ALA A 132 3.70 -23.75 -17.40
CA ALA A 132 4.99 -23.09 -17.53
C ALA A 132 5.18 -21.96 -16.50
N LEU A 133 4.13 -21.19 -16.20
CA LEU A 133 4.13 -20.19 -15.14
C LEU A 133 4.33 -20.83 -13.76
N ARG A 134 3.58 -21.90 -13.46
CA ARG A 134 3.68 -22.64 -12.21
C ARG A 134 5.05 -23.30 -12.06
N ALA A 135 5.64 -23.82 -13.14
CA ALA A 135 7.00 -24.36 -13.14
C ALA A 135 8.06 -23.29 -12.84
N GLN A 136 7.80 -22.02 -13.19
CA GLN A 136 8.63 -20.87 -12.79
C GLN A 136 8.35 -20.42 -11.34
N GLY A 137 7.45 -21.09 -10.62
CA GLY A 137 7.02 -20.74 -9.28
C GLY A 137 6.10 -19.52 -9.22
N ILE A 138 5.51 -19.08 -10.33
CA ILE A 138 4.55 -17.96 -10.36
C ILE A 138 3.19 -18.47 -9.88
N GLU A 139 2.54 -17.72 -8.98
CA GLU A 139 1.18 -18.02 -8.53
C GLU A 139 0.20 -17.64 -9.66
N VAL A 140 -0.70 -18.55 -10.01
CA VAL A 140 -1.70 -18.35 -11.05
C VAL A 140 -3.08 -18.63 -10.47
N ASP A 141 -3.94 -17.61 -10.42
CA ASP A 141 -5.36 -17.77 -10.11
C ASP A 141 -6.11 -18.12 -11.41
N ASP A 142 -6.40 -19.41 -11.57
CA ASP A 142 -7.19 -19.94 -12.68
C ASP A 142 -8.50 -20.59 -12.20
N GLU A 143 -9.10 -20.07 -11.11
CA GLU A 143 -10.42 -20.53 -10.65
C GLU A 143 -10.47 -22.02 -10.24
N ASP A 144 -9.32 -22.57 -9.85
CA ASP A 144 -9.18 -23.93 -9.32
C ASP A 144 -10.13 -24.16 -8.13
N VAL A 145 -10.60 -25.41 -7.97
CA VAL A 145 -11.42 -25.77 -6.80
C VAL A 145 -10.63 -25.49 -5.53
N LEU A 146 -11.17 -24.60 -4.68
CA LEU A 146 -10.53 -24.25 -3.42
C LEU A 146 -10.29 -25.52 -2.57
N PRO A 147 -9.13 -25.66 -1.91
CA PRO A 147 -8.85 -26.82 -1.06
C PRO A 147 -9.92 -27.07 0.00
N GLU A 148 -10.48 -25.98 0.56
CA GLU A 148 -11.58 -26.03 1.52
C GLU A 148 -12.86 -26.64 0.96
N ASN A 149 -13.01 -26.63 -0.37
CA ASN A 149 -14.17 -27.13 -1.07
C ASN A 149 -14.00 -28.58 -1.59
N ILE A 150 -12.83 -29.22 -1.43
CA ILE A 150 -12.58 -30.57 -1.95
C ILE A 150 -13.34 -31.63 -1.13
N ALA A 151 -13.43 -31.46 0.18
CA ALA A 151 -14.16 -32.37 1.06
C ALA A 151 -15.63 -31.92 1.24
N PRO A 152 -16.62 -32.82 1.07
CA PRO A 152 -18.00 -32.51 1.42
C PRO A 152 -18.13 -32.28 2.94
N PRO A 153 -19.07 -31.43 3.39
CA PRO A 153 -19.27 -31.21 4.81
C PRO A 153 -19.82 -32.51 5.44
N SER A 154 -19.31 -32.87 6.61
CA SER A 154 -19.58 -34.16 7.27
C SER A 154 -21.03 -34.32 7.79
N SER A 155 -21.88 -33.30 7.71
CA SER A 155 -23.16 -33.27 8.44
C SER A 155 -24.27 -32.40 7.82
N ALA A 156 -24.26 -32.11 6.51
CA ALA A 156 -25.34 -31.34 5.89
C ALA A 156 -26.67 -32.12 5.97
N THR A 157 -27.49 -31.79 6.97
CA THR A 157 -28.81 -32.34 7.21
C THR A 157 -29.81 -31.19 7.08
N GLY A 158 -30.81 -31.35 6.21
CA GLY A 158 -31.74 -30.28 5.88
C GLY A 158 -33.13 -30.79 5.58
N THR A 159 -34.13 -30.08 6.09
CA THR A 159 -35.54 -30.26 5.72
C THR A 159 -35.93 -29.15 4.75
N TRP A 160 -36.43 -29.53 3.57
CA TRP A 160 -36.81 -28.60 2.51
C TRP A 160 -38.08 -27.84 2.87
N GLN A 161 -37.92 -26.63 3.41
CA GLN A 161 -39.06 -25.78 3.78
C GLN A 161 -38.84 -24.34 3.29
N LYS A 162 -39.91 -23.69 2.84
CA LYS A 162 -39.91 -22.27 2.51
C LYS A 162 -39.77 -21.46 3.80
N PRO A 163 -38.70 -20.67 3.99
CA PRO A 163 -38.52 -19.86 5.18
C PRO A 163 -39.48 -18.66 5.18
N ASN A 164 -40.30 -18.57 6.23
CA ASN A 164 -41.30 -17.49 6.40
C ASN A 164 -40.74 -16.22 7.07
N THR A 165 -39.50 -16.27 7.58
CA THR A 165 -38.85 -15.16 8.30
C THR A 165 -37.40 -15.00 7.84
N CYS A 166 -36.94 -13.75 7.71
CA CYS A 166 -35.55 -13.41 7.41
C CYS A 166 -34.76 -13.31 8.74
N PRO A 167 -33.74 -14.16 8.97
CA PRO A 167 -32.97 -14.16 10.23
C PRO A 167 -32.27 -12.84 10.57
N ARG A 168 -32.08 -11.97 9.57
CA ARG A 168 -31.51 -10.64 9.74
C ARG A 168 -32.55 -9.60 10.13
N ARG A 169 -33.72 -9.61 9.47
CA ARG A 169 -34.79 -8.64 9.77
C ARG A 169 -35.53 -8.96 11.06
N SER A 170 -35.50 -10.20 11.52
CA SER A 170 -36.04 -10.57 12.83
C SER A 170 -35.23 -10.01 13.99
N ASP A 171 -33.99 -9.55 13.76
CA ASP A 171 -33.19 -8.88 14.78
C ASP A 171 -33.52 -7.37 14.81
N PRO A 172 -34.18 -6.86 15.86
CA PRO A 172 -34.57 -5.44 15.94
C PRO A 172 -33.37 -4.49 16.03
N ASN A 173 -32.17 -4.99 16.34
CA ASN A 173 -30.95 -4.20 16.41
C ASN A 173 -30.29 -3.99 15.04
N VAL A 174 -30.70 -4.75 14.02
CA VAL A 174 -30.10 -4.70 12.70
C VAL A 174 -30.95 -3.86 11.75
N LYS A 175 -30.32 -2.85 11.12
CA LYS A 175 -31.01 -1.92 10.21
C LYS A 175 -30.30 -1.79 8.87
N ASN A 176 -31.05 -1.38 7.85
CA ASN A 176 -30.49 -1.00 6.55
C ASN A 176 -29.96 0.44 6.59
N SER A 177 -28.88 0.66 7.35
CA SER A 177 -28.23 1.96 7.45
C SER A 177 -27.54 2.35 6.14
N ALA A 178 -27.68 3.61 5.74
CA ALA A 178 -26.89 4.17 4.65
C ALA A 178 -25.42 4.40 5.06
N GLY A 179 -24.52 4.31 4.08
CA GLY A 179 -23.11 4.67 4.25
C GLY A 179 -22.96 6.16 4.59
N ASN A 180 -21.96 6.50 5.41
CA ASN A 180 -21.66 7.91 5.74
C ASN A 180 -20.21 8.11 6.20
N TRP A 181 -19.71 9.33 5.99
CA TRP A 181 -18.48 9.81 6.62
C TRP A 181 -18.79 10.26 8.05
N LYS A 182 -18.04 9.76 9.03
CA LYS A 182 -18.28 10.01 10.47
C LYS A 182 -18.04 11.46 10.87
N SER A 183 -17.12 12.15 10.19
CA SER A 183 -16.74 13.53 10.52
C SER A 183 -17.42 14.60 9.65
N LYS A 184 -18.10 14.20 8.57
CA LYS A 184 -18.69 15.12 7.58
C LYS A 184 -20.05 14.61 7.11
N SER A 185 -21.08 15.42 7.28
CA SER A 185 -22.39 15.11 6.72
C SER A 185 -22.38 15.25 5.20
N TRP A 186 -23.29 14.56 4.51
CA TRP A 186 -23.48 14.70 3.07
C TRP A 186 -23.78 16.14 2.65
N ALA A 187 -24.45 16.93 3.49
CA ALA A 187 -24.69 18.35 3.24
C ALA A 187 -23.39 19.18 3.28
N VAL A 188 -22.44 18.85 4.17
CA VAL A 188 -21.13 19.50 4.18
C VAL A 188 -20.31 19.07 2.96
N ILE A 189 -20.32 17.78 2.62
CA ILE A 189 -19.59 17.25 1.45
C ILE A 189 -20.07 17.90 0.15
N ARG A 190 -21.36 18.21 0.04
CA ARG A 190 -21.96 18.90 -1.10
C ARG A 190 -21.32 20.26 -1.40
N GLU A 191 -20.86 20.96 -0.37
CA GLU A 191 -20.27 22.31 -0.47
C GLU A 191 -18.73 22.28 -0.53
N MET A 192 -18.11 21.10 -0.41
CA MET A 192 -16.66 20.94 -0.44
C MET A 192 -16.12 21.00 -1.87
N ASP A 193 -14.96 21.64 -2.05
CA ASP A 193 -14.19 21.55 -3.29
C ASP A 193 -13.59 20.14 -3.48
N ASN A 194 -13.13 19.83 -4.69
CA ASN A 194 -12.69 18.48 -5.03
C ASN A 194 -11.47 18.06 -4.20
N LEU A 195 -10.55 18.98 -3.92
CA LEU A 195 -9.38 18.79 -3.07
C LEU A 195 -9.79 18.46 -1.64
N SER A 196 -10.75 19.16 -1.06
CA SER A 196 -11.22 18.90 0.30
C SER A 196 -11.85 17.52 0.42
N ILE A 197 -12.63 17.09 -0.58
CA ILE A 197 -13.22 15.75 -0.59
C ILE A 197 -12.12 14.69 -0.81
N PHE A 198 -11.14 14.95 -1.68
CA PHE A 198 -9.99 14.06 -1.86
C PHE A 198 -9.14 13.91 -0.60
N ARG A 199 -8.89 15.01 0.13
CA ARG A 199 -8.20 14.99 1.42
C ARG A 199 -8.97 14.23 2.50
N MET A 200 -10.31 14.25 2.45
CA MET A 200 -11.16 13.42 3.32
C MET A 200 -11.03 11.92 2.98
N ALA A 201 -10.88 11.57 1.70
CA ALA A 201 -10.72 10.19 1.25
C ALA A 201 -9.29 9.63 1.37
N MET A 202 -8.28 10.50 1.44
CA MET A 202 -6.87 10.11 1.63
C MET A 202 -6.49 10.02 3.12
N PRO A 203 -5.57 9.12 3.51
CA PRO A 203 -5.05 9.03 4.87
C PRO A 203 -4.07 10.19 5.18
N GLU A 204 -4.56 11.43 5.16
CA GLU A 204 -3.70 12.63 5.25
C GLU A 204 -2.90 12.70 6.55
N LYS A 205 -3.44 12.17 7.66
CA LYS A 205 -2.70 12.06 8.93
C LYS A 205 -1.41 11.27 8.75
N PHE A 206 -1.47 10.14 8.04
CA PHE A 206 -0.30 9.33 7.74
C PHE A 206 0.68 10.05 6.81
N ILE A 207 0.17 10.76 5.80
CA ILE A 207 1.00 11.58 4.91
C ILE A 207 1.80 12.62 5.71
N GLN A 208 1.13 13.34 6.62
CA GLN A 208 1.74 14.39 7.44
C GLN A 208 2.70 13.85 8.51
N GLN A 209 2.37 12.73 9.14
CA GLN A 209 3.09 12.22 10.31
C GLN A 209 4.19 11.21 9.96
N VAL A 210 4.09 10.55 8.80
CA VAL A 210 5.02 9.49 8.38
C VAL A 210 5.65 9.83 7.04
N MET A 211 4.87 9.91 5.95
CA MET A 211 5.45 10.00 4.61
C MET A 211 6.29 11.26 4.42
N ILE A 212 5.76 12.43 4.77
CA ILE A 212 6.47 13.71 4.60
C ILE A 212 7.71 13.79 5.50
N PRO A 213 7.63 13.52 6.82
CA PRO A 213 8.82 13.52 7.68
C PRO A 213 9.89 12.55 7.24
N GLU A 214 9.51 11.34 6.81
CA GLU A 214 10.48 10.34 6.36
C GLU A 214 11.11 10.73 5.02
N THR A 215 10.31 11.22 4.07
CA THR A 215 10.80 11.75 2.80
C THR A 215 11.81 12.89 3.02
N ASN A 216 11.53 13.77 3.99
CA ASN A 216 12.41 14.89 4.32
C ASN A 216 13.79 14.48 4.85
N LYS A 217 13.96 13.27 5.41
CA LYS A 217 15.29 12.77 5.81
C LYS A 217 16.19 12.47 4.61
N HIS A 218 15.60 12.23 3.44
CA HIS A 218 16.29 11.87 2.20
C HIS A 218 16.22 12.96 1.13
N LEU A 219 15.57 14.08 1.43
CA LEU A 219 15.40 15.19 0.51
C LEU A 219 16.45 16.27 0.78
N GLU A 220 17.26 16.57 -0.22
CA GLU A 220 18.23 17.66 -0.13
C GLU A 220 17.56 19.03 -0.29
N GLY A 221 18.04 20.02 0.47
CA GLY A 221 17.58 21.41 0.39
C GLY A 221 16.32 21.68 1.20
N GLU A 222 15.33 22.36 0.59
CA GLU A 222 14.11 22.75 1.29
C GLU A 222 13.26 21.53 1.67
N ARG A 223 12.67 21.56 2.87
CA ARG A 223 11.76 20.50 3.33
C ARG A 223 10.49 20.45 2.48
N LEU A 224 10.05 19.25 2.15
CA LEU A 224 8.73 18.95 1.62
C LEU A 224 7.66 19.34 2.65
N THR A 225 6.72 20.18 2.21
CA THR A 225 5.53 20.56 2.98
C THR A 225 4.30 19.81 2.46
N LEU A 226 3.21 19.79 3.22
CA LEU A 226 1.95 19.19 2.76
C LEU A 226 1.41 19.87 1.50
N SER A 227 1.54 21.20 1.41
CA SER A 227 1.16 21.94 0.20
C SER A 227 1.98 21.47 -0.99
N GLU A 228 3.30 21.38 -0.86
CA GLU A 228 4.18 20.97 -1.95
C GLU A 228 4.00 19.49 -2.31
N PHE A 229 3.78 18.60 -1.35
CA PHE A 229 3.42 17.20 -1.58
C PHE A 229 2.19 17.09 -2.50
N TYR A 230 1.14 17.87 -2.22
CA TYR A 230 -0.03 17.90 -3.08
C TYR A 230 0.22 18.55 -4.44
N ARG A 231 1.18 19.48 -4.57
CA ARG A 231 1.57 20.01 -5.90
C ARG A 231 2.28 18.96 -6.73
N TRP A 232 3.23 18.23 -6.13
CA TRP A 232 3.91 17.10 -6.76
C TRP A 232 2.90 16.03 -7.21
N LEU A 233 1.94 15.68 -6.34
CA LEU A 233 0.86 14.76 -6.69
C LEU A 233 -0.05 15.34 -7.78
N GLY A 234 -0.35 16.63 -7.73
CA GLY A 234 -1.13 17.36 -8.74
C GLY A 234 -0.51 17.29 -10.12
N CYS A 235 0.82 17.39 -10.23
CA CYS A 235 1.53 17.19 -11.50
C CYS A 235 1.30 15.78 -12.08
N ARG A 236 1.31 14.73 -11.24
CA ARG A 236 1.01 13.35 -11.65
C ARG A 236 -0.43 13.18 -12.11
N TYR A 237 -1.40 13.71 -11.36
CA TYR A 237 -2.81 13.68 -11.72
C TYR A 237 -3.10 14.45 -13.02
N PHE A 238 -2.44 15.59 -13.21
CA PHE A 238 -2.56 16.37 -14.44
C PHE A 238 -2.00 15.62 -15.63
N ALA A 239 -0.81 15.01 -15.50
CA ALA A 239 -0.24 14.18 -16.55
C ALA A 239 -1.17 13.00 -16.90
N ALA A 240 -1.81 12.39 -15.90
CA ALA A 240 -2.80 11.31 -16.07
C ALA A 240 -4.17 11.78 -16.65
N CYS A 241 -4.24 12.99 -17.18
CA CYS A 241 -5.34 13.46 -18.02
C CYS A 241 -5.02 13.36 -19.53
N PHE A 242 -3.80 12.94 -19.89
CA PHE A 242 -3.29 12.90 -21.26
C PHE A 242 -2.58 11.58 -21.56
N VAL A 243 -2.87 10.97 -22.71
CA VAL A 243 -2.21 9.74 -23.18
C VAL A 243 -1.00 10.10 -24.03
N GLY A 244 0.04 9.27 -24.02
CA GLY A 244 1.10 9.30 -25.04
C GLY A 244 2.20 10.33 -24.84
N VAL A 245 2.23 11.05 -23.71
CA VAL A 245 3.29 12.02 -23.43
C VAL A 245 4.53 11.31 -22.88
N SER A 246 5.56 11.18 -23.71
CA SER A 246 6.84 10.56 -23.37
C SER A 246 8.01 11.31 -24.05
N PRO A 247 9.19 11.42 -23.41
CA PRO A 247 9.48 11.05 -22.02
C PRO A 247 8.73 11.94 -21.03
N PHE A 248 8.58 11.50 -19.77
CA PHE A 248 7.87 12.28 -18.74
C PHE A 248 8.50 13.67 -18.51
N THR A 249 9.78 13.85 -18.85
CA THR A 249 10.47 15.15 -18.81
C THR A 249 9.90 16.18 -19.81
N ALA A 250 9.11 15.76 -20.81
CA ALA A 250 8.47 16.65 -21.77
C ALA A 250 7.54 17.67 -21.10
N TRP A 251 6.96 17.34 -19.95
CA TRP A 251 6.15 18.26 -19.13
C TRP A 251 6.92 19.47 -18.61
N TRP A 252 8.25 19.43 -18.60
CA TRP A 252 9.14 20.53 -18.19
C TRP A 252 10.04 21.03 -19.33
N SER A 253 9.77 20.61 -20.57
CA SER A 253 10.55 20.99 -21.74
C SER A 253 10.56 22.51 -21.95
N SER A 254 11.71 23.06 -22.35
CA SER A 254 11.80 24.46 -22.81
C SER A 254 11.47 24.62 -24.30
N LYS A 255 11.25 23.51 -25.03
CA LYS A 255 10.81 23.57 -26.43
C LYS A 255 9.43 24.23 -26.52
N GLU A 256 9.17 24.91 -27.63
CA GLU A 256 7.84 25.41 -27.98
C GLU A 256 6.81 24.26 -27.95
N ILE A 257 5.55 24.59 -27.64
CA ILE A 257 4.47 23.60 -27.66
C ILE A 257 4.15 23.31 -29.12
N ASP A 258 4.23 22.04 -29.48
CA ASP A 258 3.85 21.54 -30.79
C ASP A 258 2.58 20.68 -30.67
N GLN A 259 1.74 20.71 -31.71
CA GLN A 259 0.46 19.99 -31.72
C GLN A 259 0.64 18.47 -31.90
N PHE A 260 1.80 18.01 -32.37
CA PHE A 260 2.13 16.62 -32.65
C PHE A 260 3.26 16.07 -31.76
N GLU A 261 4.09 16.94 -31.16
CA GLU A 261 5.25 16.52 -30.36
C GLU A 261 5.25 17.05 -28.92
N GLY A 262 5.64 16.16 -27.99
CA GLY A 262 5.90 16.49 -26.60
C GLY A 262 4.64 16.65 -25.75
N ALA A 263 4.78 17.37 -24.64
CA ALA A 263 3.65 17.63 -23.75
C ALA A 263 2.81 18.79 -24.30
N PRO A 264 1.46 18.74 -24.23
CA PRO A 264 0.62 19.85 -24.66
C PRO A 264 0.67 21.06 -23.71
N PHE A 265 1.21 20.89 -22.50
CA PHE A 265 1.34 21.94 -21.49
C PHE A 265 2.69 21.84 -20.75
N ARG A 266 3.04 22.89 -20.02
CA ARG A 266 4.26 22.95 -19.19
C ARG A 266 3.92 23.05 -17.71
N LEU A 267 4.66 22.32 -16.88
CA LEU A 267 4.51 22.27 -15.43
C LEU A 267 5.52 23.16 -14.67
N ASN A 268 6.39 23.88 -15.40
CA ASN A 268 7.43 24.75 -14.84
C ASN A 268 6.87 25.81 -13.87
N CYS A 269 5.63 26.25 -14.07
CA CYS A 269 4.98 27.24 -13.20
C CYS A 269 4.49 26.67 -11.86
N VAL A 270 4.36 25.34 -11.75
CA VAL A 270 3.92 24.65 -10.54
C VAL A 270 5.14 24.30 -9.68
N MET A 271 6.13 23.66 -10.29
CA MET A 271 7.42 23.34 -9.68
C MET A 271 8.48 23.05 -10.74
N SER A 272 9.77 23.16 -10.39
CA SER A 272 10.86 22.79 -11.30
C SER A 272 10.98 21.28 -11.46
N TYR A 273 11.48 20.81 -12.60
CA TYR A 273 11.75 19.39 -12.82
C TYR A 273 12.74 18.83 -11.80
N SER A 274 13.80 19.58 -11.49
CA SER A 274 14.80 19.19 -10.49
C SER A 274 14.16 18.94 -9.12
N ARG A 275 13.21 19.80 -8.70
CA ARG A 275 12.50 19.63 -7.44
C ARG A 275 11.54 18.44 -7.49
N PHE A 276 10.80 18.28 -8.59
CA PHE A 276 9.92 17.14 -8.79
C PHE A 276 10.69 15.81 -8.69
N ASN A 277 11.80 15.71 -9.42
CA ASN A 277 12.67 14.53 -9.43
C ASN A 277 13.35 14.29 -8.08
N ALA A 278 13.70 15.34 -7.33
CA ALA A 278 14.24 15.20 -5.98
C ALA A 278 13.21 14.56 -5.02
N ILE A 279 11.95 14.98 -5.09
CA ILE A 279 10.86 14.37 -4.30
C ILE A 279 10.63 12.91 -4.72
N ASP A 280 10.59 12.64 -6.02
CA ASP A 280 10.44 11.29 -6.57
C ASP A 280 11.51 10.30 -6.04
N LYS A 281 12.76 10.75 -5.91
CA LYS A 281 13.87 9.93 -5.37
C LYS A 281 13.81 9.80 -3.84
N ALA A 282 13.33 10.84 -3.16
CA ALA A 282 13.32 10.90 -1.71
C ALA A 282 12.07 10.28 -1.07
N ILE A 283 10.97 10.11 -1.80
CA ILE A 283 9.68 9.67 -1.24
C ILE A 283 9.82 8.36 -0.45
N ARG A 284 9.18 8.29 0.72
CA ARG A 284 9.12 7.09 1.58
C ARG A 284 7.68 6.83 2.03
N TYR A 285 7.32 5.56 2.09
CA TYR A 285 5.99 5.08 2.47
C TYR A 285 5.97 4.37 3.83
N THR A 286 7.09 4.36 4.55
CA THR A 286 7.17 3.79 5.89
C THR A 286 8.28 4.46 6.70
N ASN A 287 8.05 4.69 7.99
CA ASN A 287 9.10 5.08 8.95
C ASN A 287 9.53 3.92 9.86
N VAL A 288 8.97 2.73 9.63
CA VAL A 288 9.33 1.52 10.38
C VAL A 288 10.64 1.00 9.80
N PRO A 289 11.67 0.72 10.61
CA PRO A 289 12.88 0.10 10.11
C PRO A 289 12.59 -1.31 9.58
N PRO A 290 13.30 -1.79 8.54
CA PRO A 290 13.12 -3.15 8.05
C PRO A 290 13.43 -4.16 9.16
N PRO A 291 12.66 -5.26 9.28
CA PRO A 291 12.93 -6.29 10.27
C PRO A 291 14.35 -6.88 10.10
N THR A 292 15.05 -7.13 11.20
CA THR A 292 16.39 -7.76 11.18
C THR A 292 16.36 -9.27 11.28
N GLU A 293 15.25 -9.84 11.73
CA GLU A 293 15.09 -11.28 12.02
C GLU A 293 14.53 -12.09 10.84
N PHE A 294 13.92 -11.43 9.87
CA PHE A 294 13.31 -12.04 8.69
C PHE A 294 13.24 -11.03 7.54
N GLU A 295 13.09 -11.52 6.31
CA GLU A 295 12.86 -10.67 5.15
C GLU A 295 11.36 -10.34 5.03
N ASP A 296 11.01 -9.05 5.05
CA ASP A 296 9.69 -8.55 4.67
C ASP A 296 9.75 -7.88 3.31
N LYS A 297 9.42 -8.63 2.26
CA LYS A 297 9.41 -8.11 0.89
C LYS A 297 8.36 -7.01 0.66
N PHE A 298 7.36 -6.88 1.54
CA PHE A 298 6.30 -5.87 1.46
C PHE A 298 6.53 -4.69 2.40
N HIS A 299 7.71 -4.61 3.05
CA HIS A 299 8.05 -3.62 4.07
C HIS A 299 7.73 -2.18 3.66
N ASP A 300 8.11 -1.78 2.44
CA ASP A 300 7.92 -0.43 1.92
C ASP A 300 6.43 -0.03 1.83
N VAL A 301 5.49 -0.98 1.67
CA VAL A 301 4.06 -0.66 1.46
C VAL A 301 3.17 -1.01 2.65
N ARG A 302 3.65 -1.83 3.58
CA ARG A 302 2.84 -2.38 4.67
C ARG A 302 2.19 -1.29 5.52
N GLN A 303 3.01 -0.37 6.06
CA GLN A 303 2.51 0.72 6.90
C GLN A 303 1.53 1.64 6.17
N MET A 304 1.76 1.87 4.87
CA MET A 304 0.87 2.70 4.03
C MET A 304 -0.50 2.05 3.81
N ILE A 305 -0.53 0.74 3.50
CA ILE A 305 -1.79 -0.01 3.34
C ILE A 305 -2.54 -0.09 4.68
N ASP A 306 -1.84 -0.35 5.78
CA ASP A 306 -2.42 -0.34 7.12
C ASP A 306 -3.02 1.02 7.47
N ALA A 307 -2.30 2.10 7.18
CA ALA A 307 -2.79 3.47 7.39
C ALA A 307 -4.01 3.81 6.54
N PHE A 308 -4.07 3.33 5.29
CA PHE A 308 -5.26 3.49 4.44
C PHE A 308 -6.46 2.77 5.05
N ASN A 309 -6.31 1.49 5.44
CA ASN A 309 -7.38 0.73 6.07
C ASN A 309 -7.86 1.36 7.39
N GLN A 310 -6.91 1.78 8.24
CA GLN A 310 -7.22 2.46 9.50
C GLN A 310 -7.96 3.78 9.26
N HIS A 311 -7.60 4.53 8.23
CA HIS A 311 -8.29 5.78 7.90
C HIS A 311 -9.77 5.57 7.59
N TYR A 312 -10.12 4.57 6.79
CA TYR A 312 -11.53 4.27 6.50
C TYR A 312 -12.24 3.66 7.71
N GLU A 313 -11.57 2.79 8.48
CA GLU A 313 -12.11 2.26 9.73
C GLU A 313 -12.44 3.39 10.73
N ASP A 314 -11.60 4.43 10.80
CA ASP A 314 -11.78 5.57 11.69
C ASP A 314 -12.81 6.58 11.17
N ASN A 315 -12.91 6.81 9.86
CA ASN A 315 -13.63 7.96 9.30
C ASN A 315 -14.87 7.61 8.47
N TYR A 316 -15.06 6.35 8.07
CA TYR A 316 -16.18 5.93 7.23
C TYR A 316 -16.99 4.83 7.92
N THR A 317 -18.31 4.89 7.78
CA THR A 317 -19.22 3.81 8.16
C THR A 317 -19.86 3.29 6.88
N PRO A 318 -19.55 2.06 6.44
CA PRO A 318 -20.12 1.51 5.22
C PRO A 318 -21.62 1.26 5.37
N SER A 319 -22.33 1.21 4.25
CA SER A 319 -23.75 0.90 4.22
C SER A 319 -24.05 -0.52 4.69
N TRP A 320 -25.33 -0.87 4.71
CA TRP A 320 -25.78 -2.18 5.19
C TRP A 320 -25.42 -3.34 4.26
N LEU A 321 -25.06 -3.07 3.01
CA LEU A 321 -24.68 -4.06 2.00
C LEU A 321 -23.31 -3.68 1.44
N SER A 322 -22.40 -4.65 1.31
CA SER A 322 -21.11 -4.47 0.64
C SER A 322 -20.83 -5.61 -0.30
N CYS A 323 -19.87 -5.42 -1.21
CA CYS A 323 -19.34 -6.41 -2.13
C CYS A 323 -17.85 -6.63 -1.81
N LEU A 324 -17.46 -7.89 -1.61
CA LEU A 324 -16.06 -8.30 -1.48
C LEU A 324 -15.65 -9.04 -2.75
N ASP A 325 -14.55 -8.59 -3.37
CA ASP A 325 -14.06 -9.07 -4.67
C ASP A 325 -12.56 -8.71 -4.84
N GLU A 326 -11.92 -9.25 -5.87
CA GLU A 326 -10.51 -9.00 -6.21
C GLU A 326 -10.31 -7.84 -7.19
N SER A 327 -9.29 -7.04 -6.90
CA SER A 327 -8.78 -5.95 -7.72
C SER A 327 -7.34 -6.26 -8.17
N MET A 328 -7.03 -6.02 -9.44
CA MET A 328 -5.68 -6.24 -9.99
C MET A 328 -4.90 -4.94 -10.15
N ASN A 329 -3.73 -4.84 -9.55
CA ASN A 329 -2.80 -3.73 -9.76
C ASN A 329 -1.70 -4.16 -10.76
N THR A 330 -1.75 -3.61 -11.97
CA THR A 330 -0.90 -4.04 -13.08
C THR A 330 0.58 -3.81 -12.80
N TRP A 331 1.38 -4.85 -12.97
CA TRP A 331 2.83 -4.76 -12.92
C TRP A 331 3.45 -5.90 -13.73
N LEU A 332 4.43 -5.60 -14.57
CA LEU A 332 4.96 -6.57 -15.55
C LEU A 332 6.28 -7.22 -15.11
N ASN A 333 6.88 -6.74 -14.01
CA ASN A 333 8.09 -7.36 -13.49
C ASN A 333 7.73 -8.50 -12.54
N LYS A 334 7.92 -9.73 -13.04
CA LYS A 334 7.66 -10.99 -12.31
C LYS A 334 8.44 -11.16 -11.00
N ASN A 335 9.48 -10.36 -10.78
CA ASN A 335 10.27 -10.39 -9.55
C ASN A 335 9.69 -9.49 -8.45
N CYS A 336 8.54 -8.83 -8.66
CA CYS A 336 7.92 -8.08 -7.58
C CYS A 336 7.37 -9.01 -6.49
N PRO A 337 7.38 -8.57 -5.23
CA PRO A 337 6.74 -9.30 -4.14
C PRO A 337 5.26 -9.54 -4.43
N GLY A 338 4.76 -10.76 -4.21
CA GLY A 338 3.36 -11.10 -4.43
C GLY A 338 2.93 -11.01 -5.90
N PHE A 339 3.87 -11.18 -6.84
CA PHE A 339 3.54 -11.26 -8.26
C PHE A 339 2.69 -12.49 -8.55
N MET A 340 1.58 -12.29 -9.27
CA MET A 340 0.73 -13.36 -9.74
C MET A 340 0.10 -13.04 -11.08
N VAL A 341 -0.47 -14.08 -11.68
CA VAL A 341 -1.14 -14.02 -12.96
C VAL A 341 -2.59 -14.47 -12.82
N VAL A 342 -3.52 -13.65 -13.29
CA VAL A 342 -4.97 -13.90 -13.29
C VAL A 342 -5.46 -13.84 -14.74
N PRO A 343 -5.43 -14.95 -15.50
CA PRO A 343 -5.61 -14.97 -16.96
C PRO A 343 -6.93 -14.36 -17.45
N ARG A 344 -7.96 -14.38 -16.61
CA ARG A 344 -9.31 -13.86 -16.89
C ARG A 344 -9.44 -12.34 -16.79
N LYS A 345 -8.47 -11.64 -16.18
CA LYS A 345 -8.53 -10.18 -15.98
C LYS A 345 -7.93 -9.47 -17.22
N PRO A 346 -8.41 -8.26 -17.59
CA PRO A 346 -7.91 -7.52 -18.75
C PRO A 346 -6.39 -7.22 -18.69
N HIS A 347 -5.89 -7.06 -17.47
CA HIS A 347 -4.46 -6.95 -17.16
C HIS A 347 -4.11 -8.12 -16.23
N PRO A 348 -3.65 -9.25 -16.78
CA PRO A 348 -3.55 -10.49 -16.02
C PRO A 348 -2.37 -10.49 -15.06
N GLU A 349 -1.35 -9.66 -15.26
CA GLU A 349 -0.09 -9.69 -14.50
C GLU A 349 0.02 -8.55 -13.50
N GLY A 350 0.40 -8.88 -12.26
CA GLY A 350 0.80 -7.89 -11.27
C GLY A 350 0.53 -8.34 -9.84
N ASN A 351 -0.01 -7.44 -9.03
CA ASN A 351 -0.41 -7.72 -7.66
C ASN A 351 -1.94 -7.80 -7.54
N GLU A 352 -2.45 -8.89 -7.00
CA GLU A 352 -3.85 -8.99 -6.59
C GLU A 352 -4.06 -8.30 -5.23
N CYS A 353 -5.18 -7.60 -5.11
CA CYS A 353 -5.68 -7.04 -3.87
C CYS A 353 -7.11 -7.52 -3.65
N HIS A 354 -7.41 -8.01 -2.45
CA HIS A 354 -8.79 -8.22 -2.04
C HIS A 354 -9.36 -6.89 -1.56
N THR A 355 -10.56 -6.56 -2.02
CA THR A 355 -11.15 -5.24 -1.81
C THR A 355 -12.62 -5.33 -1.47
N ILE A 356 -13.11 -4.43 -0.63
CA ILE A 356 -14.51 -4.38 -0.22
C ILE A 356 -15.08 -2.98 -0.40
N ALA A 357 -16.27 -2.91 -1.01
CA ALA A 357 -16.96 -1.66 -1.30
C ALA A 357 -18.45 -1.75 -0.98
N ASP A 358 -19.04 -0.65 -0.50
CA ASP A 358 -20.50 -0.46 -0.47
C ASP A 358 -20.93 0.48 -1.59
N GLY A 359 -22.20 0.44 -2.02
CA GLY A 359 -22.64 1.16 -3.22
C GLY A 359 -24.02 1.78 -3.14
N ASP A 360 -24.30 2.41 -2.00
CA ASP A 360 -25.48 3.26 -1.89
C ASP A 360 -25.54 4.30 -3.03
N LYS A 361 -26.75 4.55 -3.54
CA LYS A 361 -27.03 5.47 -4.64
C LYS A 361 -26.22 5.21 -5.93
N ASN A 362 -25.77 3.96 -6.16
CA ASN A 362 -24.94 3.58 -7.29
C ASN A 362 -23.62 4.38 -7.40
N ALA A 363 -23.08 4.81 -6.26
CA ALA A 363 -21.81 5.53 -6.19
C ALA A 363 -20.88 4.85 -5.16
N PRO A 364 -20.19 3.76 -5.55
CA PRO A 364 -19.52 2.91 -4.58
C PRO A 364 -18.33 3.53 -3.86
N ILE A 365 -18.17 3.21 -2.58
CA ILE A 365 -17.01 3.61 -1.77
C ILE A 365 -16.25 2.33 -1.40
N MET A 366 -15.01 2.22 -1.87
CA MET A 366 -14.11 1.14 -1.46
C MET A 366 -13.44 1.51 -0.14
N TRP A 367 -13.73 0.77 0.92
CA TRP A 367 -13.36 1.16 2.28
C TRP A 367 -12.35 0.22 2.96
N ARG A 368 -11.92 -0.86 2.28
CA ARG A 368 -10.80 -1.69 2.74
C ARG A 368 -10.11 -2.39 1.58
N VAL A 369 -8.79 -2.58 1.72
CA VAL A 369 -7.91 -3.20 0.74
C VAL A 369 -6.94 -4.14 1.48
N LYS A 370 -6.71 -5.33 0.95
CA LYS A 370 -5.67 -6.25 1.43
C LYS A 370 -4.87 -6.79 0.25
N LEU A 371 -3.58 -6.47 0.23
CA LEU A 371 -2.64 -7.02 -0.74
C LEU A 371 -2.48 -8.54 -0.55
N GLN A 372 -2.54 -9.28 -1.65
CA GLN A 372 -2.30 -10.72 -1.64
C GLN A 372 -0.80 -10.99 -1.56
N GLU A 373 -0.32 -11.42 -0.39
CA GLU A 373 1.11 -11.70 -0.18
C GLU A 373 1.54 -13.06 -0.74
N GLY A 374 0.61 -14.02 -0.85
CA GLY A 374 0.84 -15.33 -1.44
C GLY A 374 2.05 -16.07 -0.84
N LYS A 375 2.85 -16.67 -1.72
CA LYS A 375 4.11 -17.36 -1.35
C LYS A 375 5.14 -16.46 -0.65
N ASP A 376 5.08 -15.15 -0.87
CA ASP A 376 6.05 -14.16 -0.36
C ASP A 376 5.67 -13.65 1.04
N ARG A 377 4.57 -14.13 1.63
CA ARG A 377 4.16 -13.80 3.00
C ARG A 377 5.34 -13.99 3.96
N PRO A 378 5.76 -12.94 4.70
CA PRO A 378 6.94 -13.00 5.57
C PRO A 378 6.83 -14.08 6.65
N LYS A 379 7.93 -14.80 6.88
CA LYS A 379 8.03 -15.89 7.87
C LYS A 379 9.25 -15.69 8.76
N LEU A 380 9.10 -16.03 10.03
CA LEU A 380 10.22 -16.15 10.97
C LEU A 380 11.10 -17.36 10.59
N LEU A 381 12.29 -17.46 11.19
CA LEU A 381 13.23 -18.58 10.97
C LEU A 381 12.63 -19.96 11.25
N ASN A 382 11.63 -20.04 12.14
CA ASN A 382 10.91 -21.28 12.46
C ASN A 382 9.76 -21.60 11.47
N GLY A 383 9.63 -20.86 10.37
CA GLY A 383 8.62 -21.05 9.34
C GLY A 383 7.23 -20.49 9.67
N LYS A 384 7.00 -19.96 10.87
CA LYS A 384 5.71 -19.34 11.23
C LYS A 384 5.57 -17.96 10.56
N PRO A 385 4.34 -17.52 10.22
CA PRO A 385 4.13 -16.17 9.71
C PRO A 385 4.67 -15.12 10.68
N ALA A 386 5.43 -14.14 10.16
CA ALA A 386 5.98 -13.06 10.98
C ALA A 386 4.91 -12.05 11.42
N PHE A 387 3.87 -11.89 10.60
CA PHE A 387 2.68 -11.10 10.90
C PHE A 387 1.45 -12.03 10.94
N PRO A 388 1.26 -12.78 12.05
CA PRO A 388 0.12 -13.67 12.19
C PRO A 388 -1.17 -12.86 12.36
N SER A 389 -2.24 -13.34 11.73
CA SER A 389 -3.56 -12.78 11.92
C SER A 389 -4.18 -13.29 13.22
N GLN A 390 -5.09 -12.53 13.83
CA GLN A 390 -5.93 -13.06 14.91
C GLN A 390 -6.84 -14.21 14.42
N PHE A 391 -7.02 -14.33 13.10
CA PHE A 391 -7.80 -15.36 12.45
C PHE A 391 -6.93 -16.48 11.85
N GLU A 392 -5.67 -16.63 12.28
CA GLU A 392 -4.74 -17.65 11.74
C GLU A 392 -5.21 -19.09 11.97
N ILE A 393 -6.14 -19.32 12.92
CA ILE A 393 -6.75 -20.63 13.17
C ILE A 393 -7.73 -21.07 12.08
N TYR A 394 -8.20 -20.13 11.23
CA TYR A 394 -9.16 -20.40 10.16
C TYR A 394 -8.45 -20.76 8.86
N SER A 395 -9.19 -21.36 7.92
CA SER A 395 -8.69 -21.65 6.57
C SER A 395 -8.25 -20.38 5.82
N LYS A 396 -7.51 -20.51 4.71
CA LYS A 396 -7.00 -19.37 3.92
C LYS A 396 -8.13 -18.40 3.56
N THR A 397 -9.22 -18.92 2.99
CA THR A 397 -10.35 -18.11 2.52
C THR A 397 -11.19 -17.58 3.69
N ALA A 398 -11.43 -18.39 4.72
CA ALA A 398 -12.18 -17.97 5.91
C ALA A 398 -11.46 -16.84 6.67
N LYS A 399 -10.13 -16.95 6.83
CA LYS A 399 -9.28 -15.92 7.42
C LYS A 399 -9.40 -14.62 6.63
N LEU A 400 -9.26 -14.68 5.31
CA LEU A 400 -9.38 -13.51 4.43
C LEU A 400 -10.74 -12.82 4.59
N MET A 401 -11.84 -13.58 4.56
CA MET A 401 -13.18 -13.05 4.77
C MET A 401 -13.31 -12.34 6.12
N LEU A 402 -12.78 -12.93 7.21
CA LEU A 402 -12.83 -12.30 8.53
C LEU A 402 -11.96 -11.03 8.62
N GLU A 403 -10.79 -11.02 7.98
CA GLU A 403 -9.89 -9.86 7.96
C GLU A 403 -10.46 -8.67 7.18
N MET A 404 -11.10 -8.94 6.04
CA MET A 404 -11.72 -7.91 5.21
C MET A 404 -12.96 -7.29 5.88
N THR A 405 -13.56 -8.00 6.82
CA THR A 405 -14.87 -7.65 7.37
C THR A 405 -14.83 -7.26 8.83
N LYS A 406 -13.64 -7.35 9.44
CA LYS A 406 -13.37 -6.94 10.82
C LYS A 406 -14.03 -5.61 11.22
N PRO A 407 -13.99 -4.53 10.41
CA PRO A 407 -14.62 -3.25 10.79
C PRO A 407 -16.14 -3.30 10.97
N ILE A 408 -16.80 -4.35 10.46
CA ILE A 408 -18.25 -4.50 10.48
C ILE A 408 -18.71 -5.73 11.29
N HIS A 409 -17.82 -6.36 12.05
CA HIS A 409 -18.19 -7.44 12.98
C HIS A 409 -19.22 -6.95 14.00
N GLY A 410 -20.20 -7.80 14.33
CA GLY A 410 -21.29 -7.49 15.26
C GLY A 410 -22.34 -6.48 14.77
N THR A 411 -22.21 -5.95 13.55
CA THR A 411 -23.12 -4.91 13.04
C THR A 411 -24.37 -5.47 12.33
N GLY A 412 -24.39 -6.77 12.02
CA GLY A 412 -25.44 -7.38 11.23
C GLY A 412 -25.48 -6.91 9.77
N LYS A 413 -24.44 -6.25 9.27
CA LYS A 413 -24.31 -5.86 7.85
C LYS A 413 -24.16 -7.10 6.95
N VAL A 414 -24.47 -6.92 5.67
CA VAL A 414 -24.47 -7.97 4.66
C VAL A 414 -23.29 -7.79 3.71
N ILE A 415 -22.65 -8.89 3.36
CA ILE A 415 -21.63 -8.92 2.31
C ILE A 415 -22.05 -9.86 1.19
N SER A 416 -22.02 -9.35 -0.03
CA SER A 416 -22.14 -10.12 -1.25
C SER A 416 -20.75 -10.49 -1.76
N MET A 417 -20.60 -11.74 -2.18
CA MET A 417 -19.36 -12.27 -2.72
C MET A 417 -19.66 -13.07 -3.99
N ASP A 418 -18.62 -13.32 -4.77
CA ASP A 418 -18.66 -14.24 -5.89
C ASP A 418 -18.51 -15.71 -5.40
N SER A 419 -18.23 -16.63 -6.31
CA SER A 419 -18.03 -18.04 -5.97
C SER A 419 -16.67 -18.35 -5.34
N GLY A 420 -15.65 -17.51 -5.52
CA GLY A 420 -14.32 -17.65 -4.93
C GLY A 420 -14.32 -17.52 -3.40
N PHE A 421 -15.37 -16.94 -2.81
CA PHE A 421 -15.54 -16.87 -1.35
C PHE A 421 -16.60 -17.83 -0.81
N CYS A 422 -17.20 -18.68 -1.66
CA CYS A 422 -18.25 -19.61 -1.23
C CYS A 422 -17.67 -20.86 -0.57
N VAL A 423 -17.09 -20.70 0.63
CA VAL A 423 -16.53 -21.77 1.46
C VAL A 423 -17.30 -21.93 2.76
N THR A 424 -17.66 -23.15 3.13
CA THR A 424 -18.45 -23.44 4.35
C THR A 424 -17.78 -22.91 5.62
N ALA A 425 -16.47 -23.14 5.78
CA ALA A 425 -15.73 -22.66 6.96
C ALA A 425 -15.78 -21.13 7.11
N GLY A 426 -15.63 -20.39 6.01
CA GLY A 426 -15.69 -18.93 6.02
C GLY A 426 -17.09 -18.41 6.32
N ILE A 427 -18.10 -19.02 5.72
CA ILE A 427 -19.52 -18.75 5.96
C ILE A 427 -19.90 -18.92 7.44
N LEU A 428 -19.48 -20.02 8.08
CA LEU A 428 -19.77 -20.30 9.48
C LEU A 428 -19.05 -19.30 10.40
N ALA A 429 -17.81 -18.95 10.09
CA ALA A 429 -17.03 -18.01 10.87
C ALA A 429 -17.56 -16.57 10.76
N MET A 430 -17.99 -16.15 9.57
CA MET A 430 -18.64 -14.85 9.35
C MET A 430 -19.92 -14.72 10.16
N ARG A 431 -20.70 -15.81 10.27
CA ARG A 431 -21.91 -15.84 11.10
C ARG A 431 -21.58 -15.62 12.58
N ASP A 432 -20.52 -16.25 13.10
CA ASP A 432 -20.07 -16.05 14.49
C ASP A 432 -19.55 -14.64 14.73
N ALA A 433 -18.92 -14.04 13.71
CA ALA A 433 -18.46 -12.66 13.74
C ALA A 433 -19.61 -11.62 13.65
N GLY A 434 -20.87 -12.06 13.56
CA GLY A 434 -22.03 -11.16 13.48
C GLY A 434 -22.18 -10.45 12.13
N VAL A 435 -21.65 -11.03 11.05
CA VAL A 435 -21.77 -10.53 9.68
C VAL A 435 -22.66 -11.47 8.86
N TYR A 436 -23.69 -10.90 8.21
CA TYR A 436 -24.52 -11.64 7.28
C TYR A 436 -23.86 -11.66 5.89
N TRP A 437 -24.19 -12.65 5.09
CA TRP A 437 -23.51 -12.85 3.82
C TRP A 437 -24.43 -13.46 2.77
N GLN A 438 -23.97 -13.37 1.52
CA GLN A 438 -24.46 -14.11 0.38
C GLN A 438 -23.32 -14.35 -0.62
N ALA A 439 -23.29 -15.51 -1.26
CA ALA A 439 -22.25 -15.88 -2.23
C ALA A 439 -22.85 -16.71 -3.38
N LEU A 440 -22.27 -16.60 -4.57
CA LEU A 440 -22.61 -17.49 -5.69
C LEU A 440 -22.09 -18.90 -5.42
N ILE A 441 -22.86 -19.91 -5.85
CA ILE A 441 -22.43 -21.31 -5.76
C ILE A 441 -21.95 -21.78 -7.14
N LYS A 442 -20.70 -22.25 -7.23
CA LYS A 442 -20.16 -22.89 -8.44
C LYS A 442 -20.74 -24.32 -8.58
N ASN A 443 -21.06 -24.72 -9.82
CA ASN A 443 -21.70 -26.02 -10.11
C ASN A 443 -20.69 -27.20 -10.24
N GLU A 444 -19.39 -26.91 -10.27
CA GLU A 444 -18.31 -27.88 -10.48
C GLU A 444 -17.91 -28.61 -9.17
N GLU A 445 -17.09 -29.65 -9.27
CA GLU A 445 -16.76 -30.58 -8.17
C GLU A 445 -16.34 -29.87 -6.87
N GLY A 446 -16.98 -30.23 -5.76
CA GLY A 446 -16.68 -29.69 -4.42
C GLY A 446 -17.89 -29.52 -3.49
N THR A 447 -17.70 -28.85 -2.36
CA THR A 447 -18.71 -28.60 -1.32
C THR A 447 -19.94 -27.89 -1.88
N GLY A 448 -19.77 -26.96 -2.83
CA GLY A 448 -20.87 -26.33 -3.57
C GLY A 448 -21.76 -27.33 -4.32
N ARG A 449 -21.17 -28.32 -4.98
CA ARG A 449 -21.89 -29.41 -5.65
C ARG A 449 -22.56 -30.37 -4.66
N SER A 450 -21.88 -30.76 -3.57
CA SER A 450 -22.47 -31.63 -2.54
C SER A 450 -23.64 -30.98 -1.80
N MET A 451 -23.57 -29.68 -1.51
CA MET A 451 -24.69 -28.91 -0.96
C MET A 451 -25.84 -28.72 -1.98
N CYS A 452 -25.52 -28.70 -3.28
CA CYS A 452 -26.50 -28.61 -4.36
C CYS A 452 -27.14 -29.94 -4.78
N LEU A 453 -26.48 -31.09 -4.54
CA LEU A 453 -26.91 -32.41 -5.03
C LEU A 453 -28.31 -32.82 -4.53
N ALA A 454 -28.79 -32.19 -3.46
CA ALA A 454 -30.12 -32.44 -2.91
C ALA A 454 -31.21 -31.47 -3.42
N ILE A 455 -30.88 -30.50 -4.29
CA ILE A 455 -31.83 -29.56 -4.90
C ILE A 455 -32.17 -30.03 -6.31
N THR A 456 -33.34 -30.66 -6.48
CA THR A 456 -33.89 -30.98 -7.79
C THR A 456 -34.24 -29.70 -8.54
N SER A 457 -33.84 -29.64 -9.80
CA SER A 457 -33.91 -28.51 -10.72
C SER A 457 -35.35 -28.13 -11.10
N THR A 458 -36.09 -27.53 -10.17
CA THR A 458 -37.38 -26.90 -10.47
C THR A 458 -37.25 -25.37 -10.42
N SER A 459 -38.09 -24.70 -11.23
CA SER A 459 -37.94 -23.37 -11.84
C SER A 459 -37.71 -22.14 -10.94
N ALA A 460 -37.72 -22.29 -9.61
CA ALA A 460 -37.28 -21.30 -8.63
C ALA A 460 -37.34 -21.95 -7.23
N SER A 461 -36.44 -22.89 -6.92
CA SER A 461 -36.44 -23.53 -5.61
C SER A 461 -35.80 -22.62 -4.55
N ARG A 462 -36.46 -22.53 -3.38
CA ARG A 462 -36.06 -21.70 -2.24
C ARG A 462 -35.97 -22.61 -1.03
N THR A 463 -34.78 -22.79 -0.49
CA THR A 463 -34.53 -23.90 0.42
C THR A 463 -33.75 -23.47 1.65
N ARG A 464 -34.18 -23.98 2.81
CA ARG A 464 -33.51 -23.79 4.10
C ARG A 464 -32.70 -25.05 4.42
N SER A 465 -31.48 -24.87 4.94
CA SER A 465 -30.66 -25.98 5.43
C SER A 465 -29.81 -25.53 6.63
N TRP A 466 -29.13 -26.49 7.27
CA TRP A 466 -28.31 -26.30 8.45
C TRP A 466 -26.95 -26.95 8.26
N ILE A 467 -25.90 -26.24 8.66
CA ILE A 467 -24.54 -26.77 8.82
C ILE A 467 -24.10 -26.37 10.23
N ASP A 468 -23.64 -27.35 11.02
CA ASP A 468 -23.15 -27.16 12.39
C ASP A 468 -24.09 -26.30 13.27
N GLY A 469 -25.40 -26.57 13.20
CA GLY A 469 -26.41 -25.86 13.97
C GLY A 469 -26.67 -24.41 13.52
N LYS A 470 -26.09 -23.96 12.40
CA LYS A 470 -26.33 -22.63 11.81
C LYS A 470 -27.17 -22.73 10.55
N GLN A 471 -28.24 -21.94 10.51
CA GLN A 471 -29.13 -21.87 9.37
C GLN A 471 -28.50 -21.11 8.19
N PHE A 472 -28.67 -21.63 6.99
CA PHE A 472 -28.44 -20.91 5.74
C PHE A 472 -29.56 -21.19 4.73
N LEU A 473 -29.63 -20.36 3.70
CA LEU A 473 -30.63 -20.39 2.65
C LEU A 473 -29.94 -20.56 1.29
N ILE A 474 -30.51 -21.41 0.43
CA ILE A 474 -30.13 -21.50 -0.98
C ILE A 474 -31.30 -20.98 -1.82
N HIS A 475 -30.97 -20.01 -2.67
CA HIS A 475 -31.88 -19.36 -3.60
C HIS A 475 -31.49 -19.79 -5.01
N CYS A 476 -32.37 -20.54 -5.68
CA CYS A 476 -32.18 -20.97 -7.06
C CYS A 476 -33.05 -20.14 -7.99
N HIS A 477 -32.50 -19.73 -9.12
CA HIS A 477 -33.23 -19.07 -10.18
C HIS A 477 -32.84 -19.60 -11.55
N LYS A 478 -33.82 -19.98 -12.37
CA LYS A 478 -33.58 -20.50 -13.72
C LYS A 478 -33.28 -19.33 -14.67
N GLU A 479 -32.03 -19.27 -15.12
CA GLU A 479 -31.58 -18.45 -16.23
C GLU A 479 -31.75 -19.21 -17.55
N GLU A 480 -31.58 -18.52 -18.69
CA GLU A 480 -31.75 -19.11 -20.03
C GLU A 480 -30.94 -20.40 -20.19
N LYS A 481 -29.66 -20.38 -19.82
CA LYS A 481 -28.72 -21.49 -20.04
C LYS A 481 -28.39 -22.31 -18.79
N TYR A 482 -28.64 -21.78 -17.60
CA TYR A 482 -28.21 -22.41 -16.34
C TYR A 482 -29.17 -22.09 -15.19
N VAL A 483 -28.93 -22.65 -14.01
CA VAL A 483 -29.63 -22.24 -12.78
C VAL A 483 -28.63 -21.44 -11.94
N CYS A 484 -28.90 -20.15 -11.76
CA CYS A 484 -28.18 -19.31 -10.82
C CYS A 484 -28.50 -19.74 -9.40
N LYS A 485 -27.48 -19.89 -8.56
CA LYS A 485 -27.63 -20.32 -7.17
C LYS A 485 -26.87 -19.37 -6.27
N VAL A 486 -27.58 -18.79 -5.32
CA VAL A 486 -27.01 -17.92 -4.27
C VAL A 486 -27.25 -18.59 -2.93
N MET A 487 -26.17 -18.82 -2.18
CA MET A 487 -26.25 -19.18 -0.77
C MET A 487 -26.24 -17.91 0.07
N SER A 488 -26.97 -17.87 1.19
CA SER A 488 -27.02 -16.70 2.07
C SER A 488 -27.38 -17.05 3.51
N SER A 489 -26.97 -16.19 4.46
CA SER A 489 -27.41 -16.25 5.86
C SER A 489 -28.58 -15.31 6.18
N HIS A 490 -29.08 -14.58 5.18
CA HIS A 490 -30.17 -13.61 5.30
C HIS A 490 -31.14 -13.72 4.11
N ALA A 491 -32.09 -12.79 4.05
CA ALA A 491 -33.13 -12.63 3.03
C ALA A 491 -34.43 -13.42 3.29
N LEU A 492 -35.56 -12.83 2.87
CA LEU A 492 -36.81 -13.56 2.72
C LEU A 492 -36.80 -14.35 1.41
N THR A 493 -37.65 -15.36 1.37
CA THR A 493 -37.92 -16.12 0.14
C THR A 493 -39.08 -15.55 -0.66
N GLU A 494 -39.46 -14.30 -0.42
CA GLU A 494 -40.48 -13.61 -1.20
C GLU A 494 -39.86 -12.87 -2.38
N ASP A 495 -40.64 -12.73 -3.43
CA ASP A 495 -40.25 -11.99 -4.62
C ASP A 495 -40.19 -10.50 -4.31
N THR A 496 -39.12 -9.85 -4.73
CA THR A 496 -38.98 -8.41 -4.60
C THR A 496 -39.88 -7.68 -5.59
N SER A 497 -40.07 -6.37 -5.40
CA SER A 497 -40.74 -5.52 -6.40
C SER A 497 -39.94 -5.36 -7.70
N LYS A 498 -38.68 -5.82 -7.75
CA LYS A 498 -37.82 -5.68 -8.91
C LYS A 498 -38.20 -6.71 -9.98
N GLU A 499 -38.82 -6.21 -11.04
CA GLU A 499 -39.13 -6.98 -12.24
C GLU A 499 -37.89 -7.11 -13.14
N ALA A 500 -37.71 -8.29 -13.69
CA ALA A 500 -36.67 -8.64 -14.65
C ALA A 500 -37.31 -9.38 -15.82
N TRP A 501 -36.59 -9.44 -16.93
CA TRP A 501 -37.10 -10.00 -18.18
C TRP A 501 -36.17 -11.09 -18.67
N ARG A 502 -36.74 -12.16 -19.19
CA ARG A 502 -36.01 -13.26 -19.82
C ARG A 502 -36.71 -13.69 -21.09
N LYS A 503 -35.95 -14.27 -21.99
CA LYS A 503 -36.49 -14.89 -23.20
C LYS A 503 -36.71 -16.37 -22.96
N VAL A 504 -37.95 -16.84 -22.99
CA VAL A 504 -38.32 -18.26 -22.87
C VAL A 504 -38.99 -18.66 -24.18
N ASN A 505 -38.44 -19.66 -24.86
CA ASN A 505 -38.96 -20.15 -26.15
C ASN A 505 -39.15 -19.06 -27.23
N GLY A 506 -38.33 -18.01 -27.20
CA GLY A 506 -38.42 -16.91 -28.15
C GLY A 506 -39.30 -15.73 -27.71
N GLU A 507 -40.05 -15.87 -26.62
CA GLU A 507 -40.94 -14.83 -26.09
C GLU A 507 -40.35 -14.19 -24.83
N TRP A 508 -40.65 -12.89 -24.63
CA TRP A 508 -40.25 -12.18 -23.43
C TRP A 508 -41.24 -12.42 -22.31
N GLU A 509 -40.78 -13.03 -21.22
CA GLU A 509 -41.53 -13.17 -19.98
C GLU A 509 -40.93 -12.27 -18.91
N SER A 510 -41.79 -11.62 -18.13
CA SER A 510 -41.37 -10.88 -16.93
C SER A 510 -41.44 -11.75 -15.69
N PHE A 511 -40.53 -11.52 -14.75
CA PHE A 511 -40.46 -12.24 -13.48
C PHE A 511 -39.85 -11.36 -12.38
N LYS A 512 -39.85 -11.84 -11.14
CA LYS A 512 -39.27 -11.13 -9.99
C LYS A 512 -38.16 -11.96 -9.35
N TYR A 513 -37.11 -11.27 -8.91
CA TYR A 513 -36.01 -11.90 -8.18
C TYR A 513 -36.34 -12.04 -6.69
N THR A 514 -35.81 -13.09 -6.06
CA THR A 514 -35.76 -13.19 -4.59
C THR A 514 -34.82 -12.13 -4.03
N GLU A 515 -35.00 -11.78 -2.76
CA GLU A 515 -34.21 -10.71 -2.14
C GLU A 515 -32.69 -10.95 -2.19
N ALA A 516 -32.21 -12.17 -1.92
CA ALA A 516 -30.78 -12.46 -2.00
C ALA A 516 -30.23 -12.26 -3.42
N ILE A 517 -30.98 -12.69 -4.44
CA ILE A 517 -30.58 -12.50 -5.84
C ILE A 517 -30.65 -11.04 -6.24
N THR A 518 -31.68 -10.29 -5.79
CA THR A 518 -31.78 -8.84 -5.99
C THR A 518 -30.60 -8.11 -5.36
N ASN A 519 -30.25 -8.44 -4.12
CA ASN A 519 -29.10 -7.85 -3.43
C ASN A 519 -27.81 -8.19 -4.16
N HIS A 520 -27.63 -9.45 -4.57
CA HIS A 520 -26.44 -9.89 -5.29
C HIS A 520 -26.29 -9.15 -6.61
N ASN A 521 -27.34 -9.11 -7.44
CA ASN A 521 -27.33 -8.36 -8.70
C ASN A 521 -27.17 -6.85 -8.51
N LYS A 522 -27.53 -6.30 -7.36
CA LYS A 522 -27.32 -4.89 -7.02
C LYS A 522 -25.88 -4.58 -6.62
N SER A 523 -25.20 -5.49 -5.93
CA SER A 523 -23.90 -5.20 -5.32
C SER A 523 -22.70 -5.84 -6.01
N LYS A 524 -22.88 -6.95 -6.74
CA LYS A 524 -21.79 -7.77 -7.29
C LYS A 524 -20.76 -7.02 -8.14
N HIS A 525 -21.14 -5.86 -8.69
CA HIS A 525 -20.30 -5.07 -9.58
C HIS A 525 -19.66 -3.86 -8.88
N TRP A 526 -19.86 -3.63 -7.57
CA TRP A 526 -19.40 -2.38 -6.94
C TRP A 526 -17.88 -2.25 -6.83
N VAL A 527 -17.17 -3.35 -6.61
CA VAL A 527 -15.69 -3.36 -6.67
C VAL A 527 -15.24 -3.12 -8.10
N ASP A 528 -15.85 -3.80 -9.08
CA ASP A 528 -15.59 -3.60 -10.50
C ASP A 528 -15.88 -2.17 -10.96
N ASP A 529 -16.93 -1.52 -10.47
CA ASP A 529 -17.25 -0.13 -10.78
C ASP A 529 -16.15 0.81 -10.29
N VAL A 530 -15.59 0.57 -9.10
CA VAL A 530 -14.46 1.35 -8.60
C VAL A 530 -13.22 1.10 -9.46
N ASN A 531 -12.93 -0.16 -9.79
CA ASN A 531 -11.80 -0.53 -10.66
C ASN A 531 -11.93 0.10 -12.05
N ASN A 532 -13.08 -0.04 -12.69
CA ASN A 532 -13.35 0.54 -14.00
C ASN A 532 -13.11 2.05 -13.99
N ARG A 533 -13.56 2.76 -12.95
CA ARG A 533 -13.35 4.21 -12.86
C ARG A 533 -11.91 4.59 -12.59
N ARG A 534 -11.16 3.78 -11.84
CA ARG A 534 -9.74 4.05 -11.54
C ARG A 534 -8.87 3.88 -12.79
N HIS A 535 -9.24 2.95 -13.66
CA HIS A 535 -8.58 2.68 -14.94
C HIS A 535 -9.07 3.57 -16.09
N ALA A 536 -10.33 4.02 -16.05
CA ALA A 536 -10.94 4.69 -17.18
C ALA A 536 -10.71 6.22 -17.21
N PRO A 537 -10.45 6.78 -18.40
CA PRO A 537 -9.90 6.14 -19.59
C PRO A 537 -8.36 6.03 -19.54
N ILE A 538 -7.72 6.51 -18.46
CA ILE A 538 -6.28 6.46 -18.23
C ILE A 538 -6.07 6.18 -16.73
N GLY A 539 -5.35 5.12 -16.36
CA GLY A 539 -4.96 4.87 -14.97
C GLY A 539 -3.82 5.77 -14.51
N LEU A 540 -3.71 6.02 -13.20
CA LEU A 540 -2.51 6.69 -12.66
C LEU A 540 -1.27 5.82 -12.89
N GLU A 541 -1.42 4.50 -12.80
CA GLU A 541 -0.38 3.52 -13.05
C GLU A 541 0.17 3.55 -14.49
N ASP A 542 -0.65 3.94 -15.48
CA ASP A 542 -0.24 3.98 -16.89
C ASP A 542 0.71 5.14 -17.17
N VAL A 543 0.50 6.28 -16.50
CA VAL A 543 1.29 7.50 -16.71
C VAL A 543 2.45 7.62 -15.72
N TRP A 544 2.33 7.01 -14.54
CA TRP A 544 3.38 7.00 -13.54
C TRP A 544 4.44 5.94 -13.86
N ALA A 545 5.31 6.24 -14.83
CA ALA A 545 6.41 5.34 -15.18
C ALA A 545 7.34 5.11 -13.98
N THR A 546 7.62 3.84 -13.64
CA THR A 546 8.49 3.50 -12.51
C THR A 546 9.06 2.07 -12.60
N GLN A 547 10.20 1.85 -11.96
CA GLN A 547 10.83 0.56 -11.69
C GLN A 547 10.75 0.17 -10.21
N TRP A 548 10.37 1.10 -9.33
CA TRP A 548 10.18 0.84 -7.90
C TRP A 548 8.72 0.46 -7.64
N TRP A 549 8.47 -0.84 -7.49
CA TRP A 549 7.13 -1.42 -7.38
C TRP A 549 6.23 -0.80 -6.28
N PRO A 550 6.72 -0.27 -5.13
CA PRO A 550 5.86 0.37 -4.13
C PRO A 550 5.07 1.57 -4.68
N HIS A 551 5.58 2.26 -5.70
CA HIS A 551 4.80 3.30 -6.39
C HIS A 551 3.49 2.76 -6.96
N ARG A 552 3.43 1.50 -7.40
CA ARG A 552 2.18 0.91 -7.90
C ARG A 552 1.13 0.80 -6.81
N GLN A 553 1.54 0.42 -5.59
CA GLN A 553 0.61 0.37 -4.47
C GLN A 553 0.16 1.78 -4.08
N PHE A 554 1.06 2.77 -4.11
CA PHE A 554 0.69 4.15 -3.86
C PHE A 554 -0.26 4.71 -4.93
N THR A 555 -0.04 4.42 -6.23
CA THR A 555 -0.96 4.83 -7.30
C THR A 555 -2.32 4.18 -7.16
N PHE A 556 -2.36 2.90 -6.79
CA PHE A 556 -3.63 2.19 -6.53
C PHE A 556 -4.44 2.90 -5.44
N LEU A 557 -3.83 3.18 -4.28
CA LEU A 557 -4.51 3.87 -3.17
C LEU A 557 -4.92 5.31 -3.52
N CYS A 558 -4.08 6.05 -4.26
CA CYS A 558 -4.41 7.38 -4.77
C CYS A 558 -5.63 7.33 -5.71
N SER A 559 -5.66 6.39 -6.65
CA SER A 559 -6.77 6.23 -7.59
C SER A 559 -8.06 5.81 -6.87
N VAL A 560 -7.99 4.92 -5.87
CA VAL A 560 -9.15 4.57 -5.04
C VAL A 560 -9.67 5.79 -4.28
N ALA A 561 -8.79 6.59 -3.66
CA ALA A 561 -9.21 7.81 -2.97
C ALA A 561 -9.82 8.85 -3.92
N GLU A 562 -9.32 8.96 -5.15
CA GLU A 562 -9.92 9.82 -6.19
C GLU A 562 -11.34 9.37 -6.55
N VAL A 563 -11.53 8.06 -6.81
CA VAL A 563 -12.85 7.49 -7.12
C VAL A 563 -13.80 7.66 -5.94
N ASN A 564 -13.35 7.37 -4.71
CA ASN A 564 -14.14 7.55 -3.50
C ASN A 564 -14.51 9.02 -3.27
N ALA A 565 -13.65 9.97 -3.61
CA ALA A 565 -13.98 11.40 -3.53
C ALA A 565 -15.07 11.78 -4.54
N ASN A 566 -14.93 11.35 -5.79
CA ASN A 566 -15.94 11.59 -6.82
C ASN A 566 -17.28 10.92 -6.48
N ASN A 567 -17.26 9.68 -5.98
CA ASN A 567 -18.46 8.98 -5.51
C ASN A 567 -19.06 9.61 -4.25
N SER A 568 -18.25 10.14 -3.33
CA SER A 568 -18.77 10.90 -2.18
C SER A 568 -19.49 12.16 -2.62
N LYS A 569 -18.96 12.88 -3.61
CA LYS A 569 -19.61 14.04 -4.24
C LYS A 569 -20.93 13.62 -4.91
N ALA A 570 -20.93 12.54 -5.67
CA ALA A 570 -22.12 11.95 -6.30
C ALA A 570 -23.23 11.68 -5.27
N GLN A 571 -22.91 10.97 -4.18
CA GLN A 571 -23.85 10.65 -3.10
C GLN A 571 -24.39 11.92 -2.42
N ALA A 572 -23.53 12.91 -2.17
CA ALA A 572 -23.89 14.18 -1.55
C ALA A 572 -24.86 15.00 -2.40
N HIS A 573 -24.69 14.99 -3.73
CA HIS A 573 -25.56 15.69 -4.67
C HIS A 573 -26.77 14.86 -5.12
N ASP A 574 -26.83 13.58 -4.79
CA ASP A 574 -27.83 12.64 -5.31
C ASP A 574 -27.84 12.59 -6.84
N LYS A 575 -26.64 12.55 -7.43
CA LYS A 575 -26.41 12.54 -8.88
C LYS A 575 -25.42 11.44 -9.24
N PRO A 576 -25.40 10.96 -10.50
CA PRO A 576 -24.32 10.12 -10.98
C PRO A 576 -22.96 10.80 -10.79
N ALA A 577 -21.94 10.00 -10.53
CA ALA A 577 -20.60 10.51 -10.37
C ALA A 577 -20.08 11.11 -11.69
N GLU A 578 -19.29 12.17 -11.58
CA GLU A 578 -18.74 12.87 -12.74
C GLU A 578 -17.81 11.93 -13.53
N HIS A 579 -17.73 12.12 -14.85
CA HIS A 579 -16.76 11.38 -15.67
C HIS A 579 -15.35 11.53 -15.08
N GLN A 580 -14.62 10.42 -14.93
CA GLN A 580 -13.41 10.40 -14.08
C GLN A 580 -12.37 11.44 -14.52
N ILE A 581 -12.09 11.58 -15.83
CA ILE A 581 -11.16 12.61 -16.32
C ILE A 581 -11.61 14.04 -16.01
N ALA A 582 -12.91 14.34 -16.06
CA ALA A 582 -13.40 15.69 -15.79
C ALA A 582 -13.16 16.04 -14.32
N PHE A 583 -13.50 15.12 -13.41
CA PHE A 583 -13.18 15.23 -11.99
C PHE A 583 -11.67 15.36 -11.76
N ARG A 584 -10.86 14.48 -12.37
CA ARG A 584 -9.39 14.46 -12.27
C ARG A 584 -8.76 15.78 -12.68
N LYS A 585 -9.20 16.37 -13.80
CA LYS A 585 -8.68 17.67 -14.28
C LYS A 585 -8.92 18.78 -13.26
N GLN A 586 -10.10 18.82 -12.65
CA GLN A 586 -10.40 19.81 -11.61
C GLN A 586 -9.61 19.53 -10.33
N LEU A 587 -9.55 18.27 -9.89
CA LEU A 587 -8.74 17.87 -8.74
C LEU A 587 -7.26 18.22 -8.95
N ALA A 588 -6.69 17.90 -10.11
CA ALA A 588 -5.29 18.21 -10.45
C ALA A 588 -5.00 19.72 -10.39
N LYS A 589 -5.93 20.55 -10.90
CA LYS A 589 -5.83 22.01 -10.78
C LYS A 589 -5.82 22.45 -9.33
N GLU A 590 -6.73 21.95 -8.51
CA GLU A 590 -6.81 22.30 -7.09
C GLU A 590 -5.59 21.82 -6.30
N LEU A 591 -5.05 20.63 -6.64
CA LEU A 591 -3.80 20.08 -6.10
C LEU A 591 -2.59 20.97 -6.45
N MET A 592 -2.41 21.32 -7.72
CA MET A 592 -1.24 22.11 -8.20
C MET A 592 -1.25 23.55 -7.68
N PHE A 593 -2.43 24.16 -7.52
CA PHE A 593 -2.56 25.56 -7.11
C PHE A 593 -3.15 25.70 -5.69
N ASN A 594 -2.98 24.68 -4.86
CA ASN A 594 -3.50 24.66 -3.50
C ASN A 594 -2.91 25.78 -2.63
N ARG A 595 -3.70 26.23 -1.65
CA ARG A 595 -3.32 27.23 -0.64
C ARG A 595 -3.25 26.64 0.76
N ILE A 596 -2.82 25.38 0.85
CA ILE A 596 -2.69 24.66 2.11
C ILE A 596 -1.55 25.31 2.91
N THR A 597 -1.79 25.55 4.19
CA THR A 597 -0.79 26.04 5.15
C THR A 597 0.02 24.88 5.72
N GLU A 598 1.13 25.18 6.40
CA GLU A 598 1.91 24.13 7.10
C GLU A 598 1.08 23.35 8.13
N SER A 599 0.06 23.99 8.73
CA SER A 599 -0.88 23.34 9.65
C SER A 599 -1.98 22.50 8.97
N GLY A 600 -1.99 22.41 7.64
CA GLY A 600 -3.02 21.70 6.87
C GLY A 600 -4.32 22.49 6.63
N GLY A 601 -4.50 23.67 7.25
CA GLY A 601 -5.63 24.56 6.97
C GLY A 601 -5.57 25.20 5.58
N VAL A 602 -6.72 25.55 5.00
CA VAL A 602 -6.83 26.26 3.71
C VAL A 602 -6.93 27.77 3.97
N ARG A 603 -6.05 28.59 3.38
CA ARG A 603 -6.17 30.06 3.45
C ARG A 603 -7.24 30.56 2.48
N ASN A 604 -8.33 31.12 3.01
CA ASN A 604 -9.38 31.81 2.23
C ASN A 604 -8.89 33.15 1.65
N SER A 605 -7.89 33.78 2.28
CA SER A 605 -7.18 34.91 1.69
C SER A 605 -6.16 34.41 0.67
N PRO A 606 -5.94 35.10 -0.46
CA PRO A 606 -4.84 34.75 -1.34
C PRO A 606 -3.55 34.73 -0.52
N ILE A 607 -2.92 33.55 -0.44
CA ILE A 607 -1.47 33.54 -0.27
C ILE A 607 -0.99 34.40 -1.42
N ARG A 608 -0.32 35.53 -1.14
CA ARG A 608 0.51 36.20 -2.14
C ARG A 608 1.66 35.25 -2.48
N GLY A 609 1.35 34.14 -3.14
CA GLY A 609 2.27 33.48 -4.03
C GLY A 609 2.31 34.39 -5.24
N ARG A 610 3.48 34.94 -5.54
CA ARG A 610 3.76 35.64 -6.79
C ARG A 610 3.09 34.87 -7.92
N ARG A 611 2.02 35.44 -8.48
CA ARG A 611 1.66 35.13 -9.86
C ARG A 611 2.82 35.71 -10.64
N ALA A 612 3.68 34.89 -11.24
CA ALA A 612 4.52 35.40 -12.32
C ALA A 612 3.57 35.84 -13.44
N ARG A 613 3.10 37.08 -13.36
CA ARG A 613 2.57 37.82 -14.49
C ARG A 613 3.77 38.25 -15.31
N GLU A 614 3.61 38.33 -16.62
CA GLU A 614 4.54 39.05 -17.50
C GLU A 614 4.82 40.49 -17.01
N GLU A 615 3.92 41.06 -16.21
CA GLU A 615 4.08 42.32 -15.51
C GLU A 615 4.99 42.26 -14.25
N ASP A 616 5.18 41.10 -13.61
CA ASP A 616 5.97 40.94 -12.37
C ASP A 616 7.49 40.91 -12.63
N LEU A 617 7.94 40.57 -13.84
CA LEU A 617 9.35 40.73 -14.24
C LEU A 617 9.74 42.22 -14.37
N ARG A 618 8.76 43.09 -14.67
CA ARG A 618 8.96 44.55 -14.71
C ARG A 618 9.07 45.16 -13.31
N ASP A 619 8.59 44.48 -12.26
CA ASP A 619 8.59 44.99 -10.87
C ASP A 619 9.82 44.55 -10.03
N GLU A 620 10.71 43.69 -10.58
CA GLU A 620 12.00 43.35 -9.93
C GLU A 620 13.06 44.44 -10.10
N HIS A 621 12.92 45.30 -11.11
CA HIS A 621 13.79 46.43 -11.37
C HIS A 621 13.07 47.74 -11.04
N ARG A 622 13.05 48.11 -9.76
CA ARG A 622 12.53 49.41 -9.29
C ARG A 622 13.60 50.18 -8.52
N LEU A 623 13.75 51.47 -8.84
CA LEU A 623 14.63 52.37 -8.10
C LEU A 623 13.99 52.78 -6.78
N VAL A 624 14.56 52.34 -5.66
CA VAL A 624 14.02 52.54 -4.32
C VAL A 624 15.01 53.32 -3.45
N LYS A 625 14.50 54.20 -2.57
CA LYS A 625 15.31 54.91 -1.58
C LYS A 625 15.53 54.03 -0.35
N LYS A 626 16.75 54.08 0.20
CA LYS A 626 17.10 53.42 1.45
C LYS A 626 16.29 53.96 2.64
N PRO A 627 16.00 53.11 3.64
CA PRO A 627 15.45 53.56 4.92
C PRO A 627 16.33 54.63 5.60
N LYS A 628 15.78 55.28 6.63
CA LYS A 628 16.54 56.21 7.47
C LYS A 628 17.50 55.43 8.37
N PHE A 629 18.63 56.05 8.72
CA PHE A 629 19.63 55.46 9.64
C PHE A 629 20.23 54.12 9.15
N THR A 630 20.29 53.91 7.83
CA THR A 630 20.86 52.69 7.22
C THR A 630 22.05 53.00 6.31
N GLY A 631 23.09 52.16 6.37
CA GLY A 631 24.33 52.24 5.62
C GLY A 631 24.39 51.32 4.40
N ARG A 632 25.44 50.50 4.31
CA ARG A 632 25.57 49.46 3.26
C ARG A 632 24.64 48.29 3.57
N TYR A 633 24.14 47.61 2.54
CA TYR A 633 23.39 46.37 2.72
C TYR A 633 24.37 45.21 2.87
N ASP A 634 24.14 44.35 3.84
CA ASP A 634 24.87 43.10 4.05
C ASP A 634 24.14 41.96 3.32
N PRO A 635 24.71 41.41 2.24
CA PRO A 635 24.06 40.33 1.49
C PRO A 635 24.07 38.97 2.23
N THR A 636 25.00 38.76 3.17
CA THR A 636 25.12 37.52 3.95
C THR A 636 24.03 37.47 5.01
N GLU A 637 23.93 38.54 5.80
CA GLU A 637 22.94 38.67 6.88
C GLU A 637 21.57 39.20 6.39
N LYS A 638 21.47 39.53 5.09
CA LYS A 638 20.27 40.05 4.41
C LYS A 638 19.63 41.27 5.10
N GLN A 639 20.45 42.16 5.66
CA GLN A 639 19.98 43.34 6.39
C GLN A 639 20.82 44.59 6.12
N TRP A 640 20.30 45.77 6.44
CA TRP A 640 21.06 47.02 6.36
C TRP A 640 21.94 47.20 7.60
N VAL A 641 23.20 47.59 7.40
CA VAL A 641 24.06 48.01 8.52
C VAL A 641 23.53 49.32 9.10
N THR A 642 23.38 49.40 10.42
CA THR A 642 22.90 50.62 11.11
C THR A 642 23.88 51.78 10.94
N SER A 643 23.37 52.98 10.68
CA SER A 643 24.15 54.21 10.58
C SER A 643 23.63 55.26 11.57
N LYS A 644 24.55 56.06 12.14
CA LYS A 644 24.20 57.20 13.00
C LYS A 644 23.69 58.41 12.20
N VAL A 645 23.77 58.39 10.87
CA VAL A 645 23.36 59.48 9.98
C VAL A 645 22.00 59.15 9.35
N GLU A 646 20.98 60.00 9.60
CA GLU A 646 19.59 59.76 9.16
C GLU A 646 19.48 59.53 7.65
N TYR A 647 20.23 60.30 6.86
CA TYR A 647 20.17 60.28 5.40
C TYR A 647 21.55 60.04 4.77
N LEU A 648 22.26 58.99 5.21
CA LEU A 648 23.56 58.65 4.64
C LEU A 648 23.47 58.37 3.12
N LYS A 649 24.24 59.13 2.34
CA LYS A 649 24.42 58.92 0.89
C LYS A 649 25.63 58.02 0.63
N GLN A 650 25.60 57.30 -0.49
CA GLN A 650 26.72 56.49 -0.97
C GLN A 650 26.98 56.78 -2.46
N LYS A 651 28.23 56.66 -2.89
CA LYS A 651 28.59 56.80 -4.30
C LYS A 651 27.86 55.74 -5.14
N CYS A 652 27.22 56.18 -6.22
CA CYS A 652 26.67 55.30 -7.24
C CYS A 652 27.79 54.39 -7.78
N LYS A 653 27.48 53.12 -8.04
CA LYS A 653 28.49 52.15 -8.50
C LYS A 653 29.14 52.56 -9.83
N THR A 654 28.36 53.18 -10.72
CA THR A 654 28.75 53.39 -12.13
C THR A 654 29.10 54.84 -12.44
N CYS A 655 28.87 55.78 -11.52
CA CYS A 655 29.10 57.21 -11.77
C CYS A 655 29.47 57.95 -10.46
N PRO A 656 29.97 59.19 -10.53
CA PRO A 656 30.44 59.89 -9.33
C PRO A 656 29.31 60.45 -8.43
N LYS A 657 28.03 60.30 -8.81
CA LYS A 657 26.90 60.85 -8.03
C LYS A 657 26.74 60.14 -6.68
N GLU A 658 26.48 60.90 -5.63
CA GLU A 658 26.09 60.35 -4.33
C GLU A 658 24.57 60.19 -4.23
N VAL A 659 24.13 59.00 -3.84
CA VAL A 659 22.74 58.59 -3.90
C VAL A 659 22.31 57.84 -2.64
N ARG A 660 21.00 57.83 -2.41
CA ARG A 660 20.34 56.96 -1.42
C ARG A 660 19.48 55.91 -2.09
N THR A 661 19.64 55.73 -3.39
CA THR A 661 18.81 54.88 -4.22
C THR A 661 19.56 53.63 -4.66
N TYR A 662 18.81 52.55 -4.86
CA TYR A 662 19.30 51.27 -5.36
C TYR A 662 18.19 50.58 -6.16
N CYS A 663 18.53 49.61 -7.00
CA CYS A 663 17.56 48.79 -7.70
C CYS A 663 17.12 47.61 -6.82
N LEU A 664 15.82 47.28 -6.74
CA LEU A 664 15.32 46.16 -5.93
C LEU A 664 16.03 44.82 -6.22
N CYS A 665 16.42 44.56 -7.46
CA CYS A 665 17.17 43.35 -7.83
C CYS A 665 18.59 43.29 -7.20
N SER A 666 19.15 44.41 -6.74
CA SER A 666 20.50 44.47 -6.14
C SER A 666 20.59 45.52 -5.03
N LYS A 667 20.07 45.18 -3.83
CA LYS A 667 20.07 46.05 -2.63
C LYS A 667 21.46 46.53 -2.19
N ALA A 668 22.49 45.73 -2.46
CA ALA A 668 23.87 46.05 -2.13
C ALA A 668 24.51 47.10 -3.05
N THR A 669 23.89 47.41 -4.19
CA THR A 669 24.47 48.30 -5.21
C THR A 669 23.76 49.66 -5.24
N PRO A 670 24.40 50.74 -4.75
CA PRO A 670 23.85 52.09 -4.91
C PRO A 670 23.81 52.51 -6.38
N MET A 671 22.70 53.11 -6.81
CA MET A 671 22.45 53.44 -8.21
C MET A 671 21.65 54.74 -8.32
N CYS A 672 22.08 55.68 -9.18
CA CYS A 672 21.30 56.87 -9.51
C CYS A 672 20.23 56.58 -10.58
N ALA A 673 19.31 57.52 -10.80
CA ALA A 673 18.26 57.38 -11.80
C ALA A 673 18.79 57.11 -13.21
N ASP A 674 19.83 57.83 -13.65
CA ASP A 674 20.41 57.64 -14.99
C ASP A 674 21.06 56.26 -15.15
N CYS A 675 21.81 55.80 -14.15
CA CYS A 675 22.43 54.47 -14.15
C CYS A 675 21.38 53.36 -14.03
N PHE A 676 20.25 53.64 -13.37
CA PHE A 676 19.11 52.75 -13.32
C PHE A 676 18.43 52.60 -14.68
N GLY A 677 18.26 53.69 -15.44
CA GLY A 677 17.74 53.60 -16.82
C GLY A 677 18.57 52.68 -17.71
N LYS A 678 19.91 52.78 -17.64
CA LYS A 678 20.83 51.88 -18.37
C LYS A 678 20.76 50.44 -17.88
N HIS A 679 20.70 50.26 -16.56
CA HIS A 679 20.56 48.95 -15.94
C HIS A 679 19.25 48.26 -16.34
N TYR A 680 18.17 49.03 -16.44
CA TYR A 680 16.86 48.56 -16.88
C TYR A 680 16.88 48.14 -18.36
N SER A 681 17.45 48.98 -19.26
CA SER A 681 17.54 48.69 -20.69
C SER A 681 18.40 47.48 -21.07
N CYS A 682 19.42 47.12 -20.26
CA CYS A 682 20.24 45.95 -20.52
C CYS A 682 19.53 44.61 -20.23
N VAL A 683 18.43 44.63 -19.50
CA VAL A 683 17.66 43.42 -19.14
C VAL A 683 16.56 43.12 -20.17
N ASP A 684 16.04 44.15 -20.86
CA ASP A 684 15.02 44.00 -21.92
C ASP A 684 15.54 43.40 -23.24
N HIS A 685 16.86 43.34 -23.46
CA HIS A 685 17.47 42.80 -24.69
C HIS A 685 18.07 41.39 -24.54
N ALA A 686 17.84 40.72 -23.41
CA ALA A 686 18.34 39.37 -23.12
C ALA A 686 17.24 38.29 -23.11
N TYR A 687 16.05 38.60 -23.62
CA TYR A 687 14.92 37.69 -23.80
C TYR A 687 14.54 37.55 -25.27
#